data_AF-A0A4Y9IVH4-F1
#
_entry.id   AF-A0A4Y9IVH4-F1
#
_cell.length_a   1.000
_cell.length_b   1.000
_cell.length_c   1.000
_cell.angle_alpha   90.00
_cell.angle_beta   90.00
_cell.angle_gamma   90.00
#
_symmetry.space_group_name_H-M   'P 1'
#
loop_
_entity.id
_entity.type
_entity.pdbx_description
1 polymer ?
#
loop_
_entity_poly.entity_id
_entity_poly.type
_entity_poly.pdbx_seq_one_letter_code
_entity_poly.pdbx_strand_id
1 'polypeptide(L)'
;MNKLHFLLISLLLPCCLNAQDDVLDAAIRTNDYFMAKYADPTEPTNVKRIRPSNLWTRAVYYEGLMALNEVAPEARYIDYTDRWANFHQWTPRYGITTTHADDQCCAQTYLDRYIMTGDTACINRVKQNLDHQMASGKVDYWTWIDAIQMAMPVYSKYYRISGDRSYMDYAINAYKWSRDTCGGGLFNTAEGLWWRDKDYVPPYKESDGKNCYWSRGNGWVYAALVRVMEDLKPDDPYYEYLKKDFIAMSDALAACQRNDGYWNVSLVSPVTYGGPEMTGTALFLYGMCRGIMEGWLDPERFRPVCDKAWKALAACLHDDGFLGYNQGTGKDPSAGQPVTFTSIPDFEDYGTGCFLLGATEYYKLLMREKSPGWPLAKPEARAGTRWWWPGSAVDTDNITWNLDLFSACGIGTVEITPIYGVRGNESNDIDYLSPEWMDMLHHSINVAKEKNMRVDMNNGTGWPFGGPYVPVEEAACKVIFRDTIIKSAAGVDPASVIFALPEKERAHAKLQYTGVYPCGEKDSWRVIAVYSAPTMQKVKRAAPGGEGLVIDHFSREAVKHYLERFDKAFSGSGTPYPSVFFNDSYEVYGANWTPAMFEEFAKRRGYRLEDKLPELIGYNDDGNKTLADYRETLGELLYENFTCQWHDWAAARGVKVRNQAHGSPANLLDIYAAVDIPEIEGFGLSDFNIRGLRTDPGFTRKNDSDVSMLKYASSAAHVTGKPLTSSETFTWLTEHFRTSLSQMKPDLDLMFTCGVNHVFFHGSCYSPAEAEWPGWRFYASVDMTPNNSIWRDAPSLMKYIERSQSFLQYGDPDNDFLVYLPVRDMWRSRLKEKEKGLLMQFDIHSMSKKAPEFIKSIIKIDSLGYDCDYISDRQLANVRLHGERLLTEGGAAYRGIIIPSGTTVTPELKELLASFGNLVIYGEDEADLAALAQAEQMKRNCGLRAIRRKNRTGNHYFIANLSGDNVDRWIKPAVEFKDAAWFDPMNGNITRAEISDGKIKFNLLSGESRILRTYTTKIGPAASPATDNMPLKVIDLTHNNWNLAFDEGTTEAGNIHKLPAVQSWETLGDKESVMMGTGIYTTRINLDKNDSKRAWRIDLGDVRESARVYINGEYIGCAWAAPYILDCAGKLKKGKNELRIEVTNLPANRIADLDKKGVDWRIMKEINVVDINYKKTSYEGWTPMPSGLNSTVKLISGANGNGN
;
A
#
# COMPACT_ATOMS: atom_id res chain seq x y z
N MET A 1 -37.34 -43.17 52.49
CA MET A 1 -38.05 -41.87 52.58
C MET A 1 -37.03 -40.83 53.00
N ASN A 2 -36.63 -39.91 52.14
CA ASN A 2 -35.86 -38.72 52.54
C ASN A 2 -36.18 -37.56 51.59
N LYS A 3 -36.77 -36.51 52.14
CA LYS A 3 -37.01 -35.20 51.50
C LYS A 3 -36.45 -34.13 52.42
N LEU A 4 -36.01 -33.05 51.79
CA LEU A 4 -35.51 -31.79 52.33
C LEU A 4 -34.08 -31.83 52.89
N HIS A 5 -33.13 -31.38 52.09
CA HIS A 5 -32.23 -30.24 52.34
C HIS A 5 -31.45 -29.98 51.04
N PHE A 6 -31.79 -28.91 50.31
CA PHE A 6 -30.90 -28.12 49.45
C PHE A 6 -31.74 -27.07 48.70
N LEU A 7 -31.82 -25.88 49.28
CA LEU A 7 -32.34 -24.68 48.61
C LEU A 7 -31.48 -23.52 49.12
N LEU A 8 -30.51 -23.09 48.31
CA LEU A 8 -29.74 -21.83 48.34
C LEU A 8 -28.39 -22.11 47.66
N ILE A 9 -28.33 -21.87 46.34
CA ILE A 9 -27.19 -21.47 45.48
C ILE A 9 -27.69 -21.66 44.04
N SER A 10 -28.45 -20.69 43.50
CA SER A 10 -28.80 -20.63 42.07
C SER A 10 -29.37 -19.27 41.65
N LEU A 11 -28.94 -18.18 42.28
CA LEU A 11 -29.27 -16.82 41.88
C LEU A 11 -28.00 -15.98 41.98
N LEU A 12 -27.29 -15.87 40.85
CA LEU A 12 -26.35 -14.79 40.44
C LEU A 12 -25.37 -15.35 39.38
N LEU A 13 -25.87 -15.54 38.16
CA LEU A 13 -25.07 -15.62 36.95
C LEU A 13 -25.80 -14.73 35.92
N PRO A 14 -25.39 -13.47 35.70
CA PRO A 14 -25.65 -12.85 34.42
C PRO A 14 -24.73 -13.55 33.42
N CYS A 15 -25.31 -14.41 32.59
CA CYS A 15 -24.64 -14.89 31.39
C CYS A 15 -24.40 -13.66 30.50
N CYS A 16 -23.15 -13.18 30.46
CA CYS A 16 -22.73 -12.21 29.45
C CYS A 16 -22.69 -12.93 28.09
N LEU A 17 -23.83 -13.05 27.41
CA LEU A 17 -23.86 -13.34 25.98
C LEU A 17 -23.21 -12.15 25.24
N ASN A 18 -22.37 -12.44 24.24
CA ASN A 18 -21.78 -11.38 23.43
C ASN A 18 -22.80 -10.87 22.42
N ALA A 19 -22.73 -9.59 22.05
CA ALA A 19 -23.63 -8.96 21.07
C ALA A 19 -23.72 -9.66 19.69
N GLN A 20 -22.81 -10.59 19.37
CA GLN A 20 -22.81 -11.39 18.14
C GLN A 20 -23.58 -12.69 18.27
N ASP A 21 -23.47 -13.31 19.45
CA ASP A 21 -24.28 -14.46 19.82
C ASP A 21 -25.75 -14.02 19.77
N ASP A 22 -26.05 -12.79 20.22
CA ASP A 22 -27.38 -12.19 20.10
C ASP A 22 -27.87 -12.01 18.65
N VAL A 23 -26.98 -11.67 17.69
CA VAL A 23 -27.35 -11.54 16.26
C VAL A 23 -27.69 -12.88 15.65
N LEU A 24 -26.81 -13.86 15.85
CA LEU A 24 -26.99 -15.19 15.29
C LEU A 24 -28.18 -15.90 15.93
N ASP A 25 -28.37 -15.74 17.25
CA ASP A 25 -29.53 -16.27 17.96
C ASP A 25 -30.82 -15.63 17.45
N ALA A 26 -30.85 -14.31 17.19
CA ALA A 26 -32.01 -13.67 16.59
C ALA A 26 -32.34 -14.23 15.20
N ALA A 27 -31.32 -14.46 14.35
CA ALA A 27 -31.51 -15.07 13.04
C ALA A 27 -32.02 -16.51 13.12
N ILE A 28 -31.42 -17.34 13.99
CA ILE A 28 -31.82 -18.73 14.21
C ILE A 28 -33.25 -18.80 14.76
N ARG A 29 -33.59 -18.00 15.79
CA ARG A 29 -34.95 -17.95 16.36
C ARG A 29 -36.00 -17.56 15.31
N THR A 30 -35.70 -16.56 14.49
CA THR A 30 -36.59 -16.12 13.41
C THR A 30 -36.82 -17.24 12.40
N ASN A 31 -35.76 -17.95 12.03
CA ASN A 31 -35.85 -19.08 11.11
C ASN A 31 -36.60 -20.28 11.72
N ASP A 32 -36.33 -20.60 13.00
CA ASP A 32 -36.98 -21.67 13.74
C ASP A 32 -38.49 -21.44 13.84
N TYR A 33 -38.93 -20.21 14.12
CA TYR A 33 -40.34 -19.81 14.07
C TYR A 33 -40.96 -20.13 12.70
N PHE A 34 -40.29 -19.69 11.62
CA PHE A 34 -40.80 -19.87 10.27
C PHE A 34 -40.87 -21.35 9.86
N MET A 35 -39.81 -22.11 10.10
CA MET A 35 -39.76 -23.55 9.79
C MET A 35 -40.76 -24.35 10.65
N ALA A 36 -41.01 -23.94 11.90
CA ALA A 36 -42.03 -24.58 12.74
C ALA A 36 -43.44 -24.32 12.19
N LYS A 37 -43.71 -23.09 11.73
CA LYS A 37 -45.00 -22.71 11.15
C LYS A 37 -45.26 -23.38 9.78
N TYR A 38 -44.23 -23.52 8.95
CA TYR A 38 -44.28 -24.20 7.65
C TYR A 38 -43.42 -25.47 7.67
N ALA A 39 -43.71 -26.43 8.57
CA ALA A 39 -42.90 -27.63 8.72
C ALA A 39 -42.79 -28.47 7.42
N ASP A 40 -43.86 -28.48 6.62
CA ASP A 40 -43.82 -28.95 5.24
C ASP A 40 -43.47 -27.77 4.31
N PRO A 41 -42.27 -27.75 3.69
CA PRO A 41 -41.84 -26.69 2.80
C PRO A 41 -42.66 -26.60 1.50
N THR A 42 -43.45 -27.62 1.18
CA THR A 42 -44.25 -27.68 -0.04
C THR A 42 -45.59 -26.97 0.10
N GLU A 43 -46.06 -26.74 1.34
CA GLU A 43 -47.36 -26.14 1.61
C GLU A 43 -47.46 -24.68 1.12
N PRO A 44 -48.62 -24.29 0.55
CA PRO A 44 -48.84 -22.91 0.16
C PRO A 44 -48.97 -22.00 1.39
N THR A 45 -48.50 -20.76 1.27
CA THR A 45 -48.78 -19.72 2.28
C THR A 45 -50.27 -19.35 2.21
N ASN A 46 -50.94 -19.34 3.36
CA ASN A 46 -52.38 -19.08 3.47
C ASN A 46 -52.68 -18.06 4.58
N VAL A 47 -52.28 -16.81 4.37
CA VAL A 47 -52.67 -15.69 5.24
C VAL A 47 -53.52 -14.73 4.42
N LYS A 48 -54.85 -14.82 4.62
CA LYS A 48 -55.91 -14.13 3.83
C LYS A 48 -55.97 -14.49 2.33
N ARG A 49 -54.88 -14.97 1.72
CA ARG A 49 -54.79 -15.38 0.32
C ARG A 49 -53.85 -16.59 0.16
N ILE A 50 -54.31 -17.62 -0.54
CA ILE A 50 -53.50 -18.80 -0.85
C ILE A 50 -52.50 -18.47 -1.98
N ARG A 51 -51.21 -18.74 -1.75
CA ARG A 51 -50.15 -18.66 -2.76
C ARG A 51 -49.26 -19.91 -2.73
N PRO A 52 -48.88 -20.47 -3.89
CA PRO A 52 -48.03 -21.66 -3.91
C PRO A 52 -46.63 -21.33 -3.38
N SER A 53 -45.97 -22.34 -2.83
CA SER A 53 -44.64 -22.24 -2.20
C SER A 53 -43.50 -21.92 -3.18
N ASN A 54 -43.73 -21.88 -4.50
CA ASN A 54 -42.73 -21.42 -5.49
C ASN A 54 -42.96 -19.99 -5.99
N LEU A 55 -43.79 -19.18 -5.30
CA LEU A 55 -43.85 -17.74 -5.55
C LEU A 55 -42.58 -17.03 -5.05
N TRP A 56 -42.26 -15.86 -5.61
CA TRP A 56 -41.15 -15.00 -5.17
C TRP A 56 -41.07 -14.81 -3.65
N THR A 57 -42.21 -14.71 -2.94
CA THR A 57 -42.20 -14.48 -1.49
C THR A 57 -41.48 -15.60 -0.74
N ARG A 58 -41.72 -16.84 -1.13
CA ARG A 58 -41.08 -18.02 -0.54
C ARG A 58 -39.67 -18.24 -1.10
N ALA A 59 -39.43 -17.87 -2.36
CA ALA A 59 -38.08 -17.90 -2.93
C ALA A 59 -37.10 -17.00 -2.16
N VAL A 60 -37.51 -15.78 -1.80
CA VAL A 60 -36.68 -14.87 -0.98
C VAL A 60 -36.38 -15.44 0.41
N TYR A 61 -37.32 -16.18 1.03
CA TYR A 61 -37.01 -16.90 2.27
C TYR A 61 -35.82 -17.85 2.09
N TYR A 62 -35.77 -18.60 1.00
CA TYR A 62 -34.66 -19.52 0.73
C TYR A 62 -33.34 -18.79 0.44
N GLU A 63 -33.36 -17.59 -0.14
CA GLU A 63 -32.16 -16.75 -0.24
C GLU A 63 -31.59 -16.45 1.16
N GLY A 64 -32.45 -16.04 2.09
CA GLY A 64 -32.08 -15.79 3.49
C GLY A 64 -31.64 -17.06 4.23
N LEU A 65 -32.31 -18.20 4.01
CA LEU A 65 -31.95 -19.48 4.61
C LEU A 65 -30.58 -19.97 4.14
N MET A 66 -30.25 -19.81 2.86
CA MET A 66 -28.92 -20.15 2.34
C MET A 66 -27.84 -19.22 2.91
N ALA A 67 -28.12 -17.93 3.07
CA ALA A 67 -27.21 -17.00 3.75
C ALA A 67 -27.00 -17.37 5.24
N LEU A 68 -28.06 -17.79 5.95
CA LEU A 68 -27.95 -18.29 7.32
C LEU A 68 -27.11 -19.56 7.38
N ASN A 69 -27.34 -20.51 6.47
CA ASN A 69 -26.58 -21.75 6.42
C ASN A 69 -25.08 -21.53 6.12
N GLU A 70 -24.71 -20.44 5.46
CA GLU A 70 -23.30 -20.08 5.24
C GLU A 70 -22.59 -19.74 6.57
N VAL A 71 -23.27 -19.07 7.50
CA VAL A 71 -22.70 -18.63 8.78
C VAL A 71 -23.00 -19.57 9.95
N ALA A 72 -24.08 -20.35 9.86
CA ALA A 72 -24.49 -21.39 10.81
C ALA A 72 -24.98 -22.63 10.04
N PRO A 73 -24.06 -23.49 9.56
CA PRO A 73 -24.43 -24.63 8.73
C PRO A 73 -25.23 -25.68 9.49
N GLU A 74 -26.40 -26.05 8.95
CA GLU A 74 -27.20 -27.15 9.48
C GLU A 74 -27.80 -28.02 8.38
N ALA A 75 -27.73 -29.35 8.55
CA ALA A 75 -28.28 -30.30 7.59
C ALA A 75 -29.80 -30.10 7.37
N ARG A 76 -30.55 -29.65 8.39
CA ARG A 76 -31.99 -29.40 8.29
C ARG A 76 -32.35 -28.26 7.32
N TYR A 77 -31.47 -27.27 7.16
CA TYR A 77 -31.70 -26.15 6.24
C TYR A 77 -31.57 -26.60 4.77
N ILE A 78 -30.58 -27.44 4.51
CA ILE A 78 -30.37 -28.06 3.19
C ILE A 78 -31.50 -29.04 2.86
N ASP A 79 -31.87 -29.92 3.79
CA ASP A 79 -33.01 -30.83 3.60
C ASP A 79 -34.31 -30.08 3.29
N TYR A 80 -34.61 -29.03 4.06
CA TYR A 80 -35.81 -28.21 3.87
C TYR A 80 -35.82 -27.53 2.48
N THR A 81 -34.66 -27.10 2.00
CA THR A 81 -34.48 -26.51 0.66
C THR A 81 -34.61 -27.54 -0.45
N ASP A 82 -33.98 -28.70 -0.30
CA ASP A 82 -34.01 -29.74 -1.33
C ASP A 82 -35.40 -30.37 -1.43
N ARG A 83 -36.13 -30.57 -0.32
CA ARG A 83 -37.54 -31.02 -0.36
C ARG A 83 -38.44 -30.06 -1.13
N TRP A 84 -38.29 -28.76 -0.89
CA TRP A 84 -39.01 -27.72 -1.64
C TRP A 84 -38.67 -27.72 -3.12
N ALA A 85 -37.38 -27.70 -3.46
CA ALA A 85 -36.94 -27.59 -4.84
C ALA A 85 -37.27 -28.85 -5.65
N ASN A 86 -37.13 -30.04 -5.04
CA ASN A 86 -37.54 -31.31 -5.64
C ASN A 86 -39.05 -31.38 -5.91
N PHE A 87 -39.88 -30.91 -4.96
CA PHE A 87 -41.33 -30.86 -5.15
C PHE A 87 -41.72 -30.00 -6.36
N HIS A 88 -41.05 -28.85 -6.53
CA HIS A 88 -41.22 -27.97 -7.68
C HIS A 88 -40.36 -28.37 -8.90
N GLN A 89 -39.73 -29.54 -8.87
CA GLN A 89 -38.94 -30.10 -9.98
C GLN A 89 -37.86 -29.15 -10.51
N TRP A 90 -37.28 -28.32 -9.65
CA TRP A 90 -36.22 -27.36 -10.00
C TRP A 90 -36.61 -26.43 -11.18
N THR A 91 -37.91 -26.13 -11.33
CA THR A 91 -38.43 -25.33 -12.45
C THR A 91 -38.96 -23.97 -12.00
N PRO A 92 -38.76 -22.89 -12.79
CA PRO A 92 -39.46 -21.63 -12.58
C PRO A 92 -40.98 -21.82 -12.51
N ARG A 93 -41.67 -20.96 -11.77
CA ARG A 93 -43.12 -21.05 -11.65
C ARG A 93 -43.79 -20.86 -13.01
N TYR A 94 -44.80 -21.68 -13.31
CA TYR A 94 -45.40 -21.81 -14.65
C TYR A 94 -44.46 -22.34 -15.75
N GLY A 95 -43.31 -22.91 -15.39
CA GLY A 95 -42.44 -23.64 -16.29
C GLY A 95 -41.49 -22.75 -17.09
N ILE A 96 -40.78 -23.38 -18.04
CA ILE A 96 -39.67 -22.74 -18.77
C ILE A 96 -40.08 -21.58 -19.68
N THR A 97 -41.38 -21.41 -19.96
CA THR A 97 -41.88 -20.35 -20.85
C THR A 97 -42.28 -19.08 -20.11
N THR A 98 -42.19 -19.02 -18.77
CA THR A 98 -42.49 -17.78 -18.05
C THR A 98 -41.45 -16.71 -18.37
N THR A 99 -41.89 -15.46 -18.52
CA THR A 99 -41.01 -14.29 -18.63
C THR A 99 -41.24 -13.31 -17.48
N HIS A 100 -41.99 -13.73 -16.46
CA HIS A 100 -42.35 -12.89 -15.33
C HIS A 100 -41.31 -13.04 -14.22
N ALA A 101 -40.71 -11.93 -13.77
CA ALA A 101 -39.61 -11.95 -12.82
C ALA A 101 -39.96 -12.67 -11.50
N ASP A 102 -41.17 -12.47 -10.96
CA ASP A 102 -41.64 -13.17 -9.75
C ASP A 102 -41.62 -14.70 -9.85
N ASP A 103 -41.81 -15.23 -11.06
CA ASP A 103 -41.82 -16.67 -11.30
C ASP A 103 -40.39 -17.25 -11.41
N GLN A 104 -39.43 -16.38 -11.77
CA GLN A 104 -38.02 -16.71 -11.96
C GLN A 104 -37.23 -16.68 -10.65
N CYS A 105 -37.70 -15.95 -9.64
CA CYS A 105 -36.98 -15.73 -8.38
C CYS A 105 -36.46 -17.02 -7.70
N CYS A 106 -37.25 -18.11 -7.73
CA CYS A 106 -36.85 -19.41 -7.17
C CYS A 106 -35.56 -19.98 -7.78
N ALA A 107 -35.23 -19.61 -9.02
CA ALA A 107 -34.04 -20.07 -9.72
C ALA A 107 -32.74 -19.63 -9.04
N GLN A 108 -32.75 -18.53 -8.27
CA GLN A 108 -31.55 -18.10 -7.53
C GLN A 108 -31.09 -19.17 -6.54
N THR A 109 -32.01 -19.75 -5.76
CA THR A 109 -31.70 -20.85 -4.84
C THR A 109 -31.28 -22.11 -5.59
N TYR A 110 -31.90 -22.40 -6.74
CA TYR A 110 -31.52 -23.57 -7.54
C TYR A 110 -30.08 -23.46 -8.06
N LEU A 111 -29.67 -22.26 -8.48
CA LEU A 111 -28.29 -21.96 -8.87
C LEU A 111 -27.33 -22.10 -7.69
N ASP A 112 -27.71 -21.63 -6.50
CA ASP A 112 -26.90 -21.80 -5.28
C ASP A 112 -26.71 -23.28 -4.94
N ARG A 113 -27.76 -24.10 -5.06
CA ARG A 113 -27.67 -25.56 -4.86
C ARG A 113 -26.79 -26.23 -5.91
N TYR A 114 -26.83 -25.81 -7.17
CA TYR A 114 -25.89 -26.28 -8.19
C TYR A 114 -24.44 -25.96 -7.81
N ILE A 115 -24.14 -24.72 -7.40
CA ILE A 115 -22.78 -24.32 -6.99
C ILE A 115 -22.28 -25.19 -5.83
N MET A 116 -23.17 -25.58 -4.91
CA MET A 116 -22.83 -26.42 -3.76
C MET A 116 -22.65 -27.91 -4.09
N THR A 117 -23.33 -28.44 -5.11
CA THR A 117 -23.44 -29.91 -5.33
C THR A 117 -22.89 -30.38 -6.67
N GLY A 118 -22.82 -29.50 -7.67
CA GLY A 118 -22.59 -29.86 -9.06
C GLY A 118 -23.77 -30.58 -9.73
N ASP A 119 -24.94 -30.72 -9.09
CA ASP A 119 -26.07 -31.45 -9.66
C ASP A 119 -26.80 -30.63 -10.73
N THR A 120 -26.57 -31.01 -11.99
CA THR A 120 -27.17 -30.38 -13.16
C THR A 120 -28.70 -30.38 -13.17
N ALA A 121 -29.38 -31.26 -12.41
CA ALA A 121 -30.83 -31.23 -12.27
C ALA A 121 -31.33 -29.88 -11.73
N CYS A 122 -30.54 -29.23 -10.87
CA CYS A 122 -30.86 -27.93 -10.29
C CYS A 122 -30.92 -26.81 -11.34
N ILE A 123 -30.18 -26.92 -12.44
CA ILE A 123 -29.92 -25.78 -13.35
C ILE A 123 -30.51 -25.93 -14.75
N ASN A 124 -30.80 -27.16 -15.18
CA ASN A 124 -31.23 -27.43 -16.56
C ASN A 124 -32.50 -26.67 -16.98
N ARG A 125 -33.51 -26.61 -16.11
CA ARG A 125 -34.77 -25.87 -16.39
C ARG A 125 -34.60 -24.36 -16.25
N VAL A 126 -33.71 -23.91 -15.36
CA VAL A 126 -33.33 -22.49 -15.24
C VAL A 126 -32.72 -22.01 -16.55
N LYS A 127 -31.73 -22.73 -17.09
CA LYS A 127 -31.11 -22.40 -18.38
C LYS A 127 -32.17 -22.29 -19.48
N GLN A 128 -33.02 -23.31 -19.63
CA GLN A 128 -34.07 -23.31 -20.66
C GLN A 128 -35.00 -22.09 -20.57
N ASN A 129 -35.27 -21.61 -19.35
CA ASN A 129 -36.07 -20.42 -19.14
C ASN A 129 -35.35 -19.13 -19.54
N LEU A 130 -34.09 -18.97 -19.14
CA LEU A 130 -33.28 -17.81 -19.54
C LEU A 130 -33.11 -17.76 -21.06
N ASP A 131 -32.78 -18.90 -21.68
CA ASP A 131 -32.68 -19.05 -23.15
C ASP A 131 -33.98 -18.63 -23.84
N HIS A 132 -35.13 -19.08 -23.33
CA HIS A 132 -36.44 -18.77 -23.89
C HIS A 132 -36.73 -17.26 -23.87
N GLN A 133 -36.47 -16.59 -22.75
CA GLN A 133 -36.71 -15.16 -22.64
C GLN A 133 -35.72 -14.36 -23.49
N MET A 134 -34.43 -14.72 -23.49
CA MET A 134 -33.41 -14.08 -24.32
C MET A 134 -33.72 -14.20 -25.82
N ALA A 135 -34.26 -15.35 -26.26
CA ALA A 135 -34.66 -15.58 -27.65
C ALA A 135 -35.78 -14.63 -28.14
N SER A 136 -36.52 -13.99 -27.24
CA SER A 136 -37.53 -12.99 -27.62
C SER A 136 -36.94 -11.67 -28.14
N GLY A 137 -35.68 -11.38 -27.81
CA GLY A 137 -35.01 -10.11 -28.10
C GLY A 137 -35.54 -8.92 -27.29
N LYS A 138 -36.48 -9.12 -26.39
CA LYS A 138 -37.09 -8.05 -25.57
C LYS A 138 -36.35 -7.86 -24.25
N VAL A 139 -36.20 -6.61 -23.83
CA VAL A 139 -35.60 -6.22 -22.54
C VAL A 139 -36.59 -5.46 -21.64
N ASP A 140 -37.83 -5.28 -22.09
CA ASP A 140 -38.87 -4.45 -21.48
C ASP A 140 -39.79 -5.21 -20.50
N TYR A 141 -39.36 -6.37 -20.01
CA TYR A 141 -40.12 -7.20 -19.08
C TYR A 141 -40.13 -6.66 -17.64
N TRP A 142 -39.08 -5.96 -17.22
CA TRP A 142 -38.90 -5.51 -15.84
C TRP A 142 -39.49 -4.11 -15.63
N THR A 143 -40.82 -4.03 -15.68
CA THR A 143 -41.52 -2.74 -15.65
C THR A 143 -41.73 -2.17 -14.23
N TRP A 144 -41.19 -2.84 -13.21
CA TRP A 144 -41.31 -2.49 -11.80
C TRP A 144 -40.01 -2.86 -11.06
N ILE A 145 -39.66 -2.10 -10.02
CA ILE A 145 -38.30 -2.20 -9.46
C ILE A 145 -38.00 -3.50 -8.72
N ASP A 146 -39.01 -4.17 -8.16
CA ASP A 146 -38.83 -5.47 -7.51
C ASP A 146 -38.34 -6.53 -8.52
N ALA A 147 -38.72 -6.42 -9.80
CA ALA A 147 -38.29 -7.35 -10.86
C ALA A 147 -36.76 -7.42 -10.99
N ILE A 148 -36.07 -6.34 -10.63
CA ILE A 148 -34.60 -6.27 -10.64
C ILE A 148 -34.03 -7.33 -9.69
N GLN A 149 -34.50 -7.43 -8.45
CA GLN A 149 -34.07 -8.51 -7.54
C GLN A 149 -34.58 -9.88 -7.97
N MET A 150 -35.84 -9.96 -8.44
CA MET A 150 -36.45 -11.27 -8.72
C MET A 150 -35.82 -11.99 -9.91
N ALA A 151 -35.26 -11.27 -10.89
CA ALA A 151 -34.73 -11.86 -12.11
C ALA A 151 -33.24 -11.54 -12.39
N MET A 152 -32.77 -10.32 -12.16
CA MET A 152 -31.40 -9.91 -12.56
C MET A 152 -30.30 -10.81 -11.98
N PRO A 153 -30.33 -11.19 -10.67
CA PRO A 153 -29.33 -12.09 -10.10
C PRO A 153 -29.35 -13.52 -10.70
N VAL A 154 -30.47 -13.96 -11.27
CA VAL A 154 -30.56 -15.29 -11.92
C VAL A 154 -29.64 -15.33 -13.14
N TYR A 155 -29.65 -14.26 -13.94
CA TYR A 155 -28.78 -14.14 -15.11
C TYR A 155 -27.31 -13.95 -14.73
N SER A 156 -27.00 -13.13 -13.71
CA SER A 156 -25.60 -12.92 -13.27
C SER A 156 -24.99 -14.20 -12.72
N LYS A 157 -25.73 -14.94 -11.88
CA LYS A 157 -25.28 -16.23 -11.33
C LYS A 157 -25.10 -17.27 -12.43
N TYR A 158 -26.01 -17.34 -13.39
CA TYR A 158 -25.86 -18.25 -14.52
C TYR A 158 -24.68 -17.88 -15.43
N TYR A 159 -24.42 -16.59 -15.65
CA TYR A 159 -23.21 -16.11 -16.31
C TYR A 159 -21.95 -16.59 -15.56
N ARG A 160 -21.88 -16.39 -14.25
CA ARG A 160 -20.75 -16.84 -13.43
C ARG A 160 -20.51 -18.35 -13.52
N ILE A 161 -21.59 -19.13 -13.57
CA ILE A 161 -21.52 -20.60 -13.70
C ILE A 161 -21.07 -21.03 -15.10
N SER A 162 -21.62 -20.42 -16.15
CA SER A 162 -21.44 -20.87 -17.54
C SER A 162 -20.25 -20.23 -18.26
N GLY A 163 -19.81 -19.05 -17.82
CA GLY A 163 -18.85 -18.19 -18.53
C GLY A 163 -19.43 -17.49 -19.77
N ASP A 164 -20.71 -17.66 -20.09
CA ASP A 164 -21.34 -17.10 -21.29
C ASP A 164 -21.83 -15.67 -21.02
N ARG A 165 -21.12 -14.69 -21.58
CA ARG A 165 -21.38 -13.26 -21.36
C ARG A 165 -22.78 -12.82 -21.80
N SER A 166 -23.42 -13.54 -22.72
CA SER A 166 -24.73 -13.15 -23.26
C SER A 166 -25.83 -13.04 -22.18
N TYR A 167 -25.78 -13.85 -21.13
CA TYR A 167 -26.72 -13.75 -20.01
C TYR A 167 -26.53 -12.46 -19.22
N MET A 168 -25.27 -12.08 -18.97
CA MET A 168 -24.96 -10.85 -18.25
C MET A 168 -25.30 -9.61 -19.09
N ASP A 169 -24.97 -9.63 -20.38
CA ASP A 169 -25.34 -8.56 -21.32
C ASP A 169 -26.86 -8.35 -21.37
N TYR A 170 -27.63 -9.45 -21.42
CA TYR A 170 -29.09 -9.38 -21.36
C TYR A 170 -29.57 -8.74 -20.04
N ALA A 171 -29.04 -9.20 -18.90
CA ALA A 171 -29.42 -8.69 -17.59
C ALA A 171 -29.18 -7.17 -17.46
N ILE A 172 -28.02 -6.71 -17.93
CA ILE A 172 -27.65 -5.29 -17.88
C ILE A 172 -28.49 -4.46 -18.85
N ASN A 173 -28.81 -4.98 -20.03
CA ASN A 173 -29.67 -4.27 -20.97
C ASN A 173 -31.11 -4.12 -20.44
N ALA A 174 -31.65 -5.16 -19.80
CA ALA A 174 -32.95 -5.09 -19.12
C ALA A 174 -32.91 -4.12 -17.92
N TYR A 175 -31.84 -4.15 -17.11
CA TYR A 175 -31.63 -3.19 -16.03
C TYR A 175 -31.57 -1.74 -16.53
N LYS A 176 -30.77 -1.46 -17.56
CA LYS A 176 -30.67 -0.13 -18.19
C LYS A 176 -32.01 0.34 -18.73
N TRP A 177 -32.77 -0.54 -19.36
CA TRP A 177 -34.11 -0.20 -19.82
C TRP A 177 -35.04 0.18 -18.66
N SER A 178 -35.07 -0.59 -17.57
CA SER A 178 -35.86 -0.25 -16.38
C SER A 178 -35.40 1.08 -15.75
N ARG A 179 -34.09 1.27 -15.64
CA ARG A 179 -33.45 2.45 -15.05
C ARG A 179 -33.73 3.73 -15.83
N ASP A 180 -33.55 3.69 -17.14
CA ASP A 180 -33.42 4.88 -17.99
C ASP A 180 -34.61 5.12 -18.93
N THR A 181 -35.40 4.08 -19.22
CA THR A 181 -36.45 4.15 -20.25
C THR A 181 -37.86 3.88 -19.70
N CYS A 182 -38.02 2.87 -18.84
CA CYS A 182 -39.32 2.47 -18.31
C CYS A 182 -40.00 3.63 -17.57
N GLY A 183 -41.19 4.04 -18.03
CA GLY A 183 -41.94 5.15 -17.45
C GLY A 183 -41.22 6.51 -17.50
N GLY A 184 -40.22 6.69 -18.37
CA GLY A 184 -39.37 7.89 -18.40
C GLY A 184 -38.08 7.77 -17.58
N GLY A 185 -37.80 6.58 -17.02
CA GLY A 185 -36.64 6.27 -16.20
C GLY A 185 -37.03 6.12 -14.73
N LEU A 186 -36.97 4.88 -14.20
CA LEU A 186 -37.35 4.61 -12.81
C LEU A 186 -36.30 5.06 -11.79
N PHE A 187 -35.06 5.34 -12.19
CA PHE A 187 -34.04 5.84 -11.28
C PHE A 187 -33.94 7.37 -11.29
N ASN A 188 -34.14 8.01 -10.14
CA ASN A 188 -33.91 9.44 -10.00
C ASN A 188 -32.43 9.73 -9.71
N THR A 189 -31.66 10.08 -10.73
CA THR A 189 -30.24 10.37 -10.60
C THR A 189 -29.91 11.56 -9.70
N ALA A 190 -30.86 12.48 -9.47
CA ALA A 190 -30.65 13.64 -8.61
C ALA A 190 -30.78 13.30 -7.12
N GLU A 191 -31.65 12.35 -6.78
CA GLU A 191 -31.95 11.97 -5.39
C GLU A 191 -31.40 10.59 -5.02
N GLY A 192 -30.85 9.85 -5.98
CA GLY A 192 -30.24 8.54 -5.76
C GLY A 192 -31.24 7.44 -5.38
N LEU A 193 -32.53 7.60 -5.69
CA LEU A 193 -33.61 6.68 -5.29
C LEU A 193 -34.50 6.29 -6.47
N TRP A 194 -35.19 5.15 -6.32
CA TRP A 194 -36.00 4.53 -7.35
C TRP A 194 -37.50 4.73 -7.15
N TRP A 195 -38.15 5.12 -8.24
CA TRP A 195 -39.60 5.11 -8.42
C TRP A 195 -40.13 3.70 -8.58
N ARG A 196 -41.40 3.47 -8.20
CA ARG A 196 -41.96 2.13 -8.03
C ARG A 196 -42.05 1.29 -9.31
N ASP A 197 -42.71 1.79 -10.36
CA ASP A 197 -43.00 1.05 -11.59
C ASP A 197 -43.51 1.96 -12.73
N LYS A 198 -43.73 1.38 -13.92
CA LYS A 198 -44.18 2.07 -15.15
C LYS A 198 -45.52 2.82 -15.03
N ASP A 199 -46.39 2.43 -14.11
CA ASP A 199 -47.72 3.01 -13.92
C ASP A 199 -47.67 4.22 -12.97
N TYR A 200 -46.55 4.41 -12.25
CA TYR A 200 -46.25 5.60 -11.42
C TYR A 200 -45.21 6.49 -12.11
N VAL A 201 -45.61 7.13 -13.21
CA VAL A 201 -44.76 7.98 -14.06
C VAL A 201 -44.13 9.12 -13.23
N PRO A 202 -42.79 9.24 -13.18
CA PRO A 202 -42.10 10.29 -12.42
C PRO A 202 -42.43 11.72 -12.90
N PRO A 203 -42.44 12.72 -11.99
CA PRO A 203 -42.30 12.58 -10.54
C PRO A 203 -43.62 12.17 -9.86
N TYR A 204 -43.58 11.12 -9.04
CA TYR A 204 -44.72 10.69 -8.23
C TYR A 204 -44.65 11.34 -6.83
N LYS A 205 -45.69 12.05 -6.40
CA LYS A 205 -45.66 12.87 -5.19
C LYS A 205 -46.56 12.32 -4.09
N GLU A 206 -46.08 12.41 -2.85
CA GLU A 206 -46.83 12.18 -1.62
C GLU A 206 -47.71 13.39 -1.25
N SER A 207 -48.60 13.23 -0.26
CA SER A 207 -49.50 14.31 0.16
C SER A 207 -48.80 15.51 0.81
N ASP A 208 -47.53 15.37 1.20
CA ASP A 208 -46.66 16.46 1.66
C ASP A 208 -45.82 17.11 0.54
N GLY A 209 -46.04 16.74 -0.71
CA GLY A 209 -45.36 17.28 -1.90
C GLY A 209 -43.96 16.69 -2.16
N LYS A 210 -43.49 15.76 -1.31
CA LYS A 210 -42.22 15.05 -1.54
C LYS A 210 -42.38 13.92 -2.54
N ASN A 211 -41.26 13.48 -3.10
CA ASN A 211 -41.24 12.31 -3.97
C ASN A 211 -41.59 11.04 -3.18
N CYS A 212 -42.38 10.15 -3.77
CA CYS A 212 -42.72 8.85 -3.17
C CYS A 212 -41.70 7.78 -3.58
N TYR A 213 -40.82 7.40 -2.65
CA TYR A 213 -39.91 6.26 -2.83
C TYR A 213 -40.24 5.16 -1.85
N TRP A 214 -40.64 4.01 -2.37
CA TRP A 214 -40.99 2.88 -1.52
C TRP A 214 -39.75 2.21 -0.93
N SER A 215 -39.72 2.08 0.39
CA SER A 215 -38.61 1.48 1.15
C SER A 215 -38.26 0.08 0.66
N ARG A 216 -39.20 -0.87 0.69
CA ARG A 216 -38.94 -2.24 0.23
C ARG A 216 -38.51 -2.31 -1.22
N GLY A 217 -39.17 -1.55 -2.10
CA GLY A 217 -38.84 -1.54 -3.53
C GLY A 217 -37.40 -1.07 -3.79
N ASN A 218 -36.95 -0.01 -3.10
CA ASN A 218 -35.56 0.43 -3.15
C ASN A 218 -34.61 -0.60 -2.52
N GLY A 219 -35.03 -1.28 -1.45
CA GLY A 219 -34.31 -2.38 -0.83
C GLY A 219 -34.02 -3.51 -1.81
N TRP A 220 -34.98 -3.87 -2.66
CA TRP A 220 -34.79 -4.89 -3.70
C TRP A 220 -33.72 -4.50 -4.70
N VAL A 221 -33.78 -3.29 -5.24
CA VAL A 221 -32.74 -2.82 -6.18
C VAL A 221 -31.38 -2.82 -5.50
N TYR A 222 -31.31 -2.31 -4.26
CA TYR A 222 -30.07 -2.21 -3.51
C TYR A 222 -29.42 -3.59 -3.28
N ALA A 223 -30.20 -4.61 -2.91
CA ALA A 223 -29.70 -5.97 -2.77
C ALA A 223 -29.29 -6.60 -4.10
N ALA A 224 -30.04 -6.34 -5.18
CA ALA A 224 -29.72 -6.86 -6.51
C ALA A 224 -28.39 -6.33 -7.04
N LEU A 225 -28.12 -5.03 -6.86
CA LEU A 225 -26.86 -4.41 -7.27
C LEU A 225 -25.67 -5.10 -6.60
N VAL A 226 -25.76 -5.34 -5.29
CA VAL A 226 -24.72 -6.03 -4.53
C VAL A 226 -24.48 -7.44 -5.09
N ARG A 227 -25.54 -8.23 -5.24
CA ARG A 227 -25.45 -9.64 -5.66
C ARG A 227 -24.93 -9.78 -7.08
N VAL A 228 -25.31 -8.87 -7.99
CA VAL A 228 -24.81 -8.90 -9.36
C VAL A 228 -23.34 -8.47 -9.43
N MET A 229 -22.94 -7.47 -8.63
CA MET A 229 -21.52 -7.07 -8.54
C MET A 229 -20.63 -8.19 -7.98
N GLU A 230 -21.13 -9.03 -7.06
CA GLU A 230 -20.41 -10.20 -6.55
C GLU A 230 -20.13 -11.28 -7.60
N ASP A 231 -20.89 -11.30 -8.71
CA ASP A 231 -20.70 -12.22 -9.83
C ASP A 231 -19.82 -11.65 -10.95
N LEU A 232 -19.45 -10.37 -10.86
CA LEU A 232 -18.59 -9.67 -11.81
C LEU A 232 -17.16 -9.54 -11.29
N LYS A 233 -16.20 -9.43 -12.21
CA LYS A 233 -14.84 -9.02 -11.86
C LYS A 233 -14.79 -7.49 -11.69
N PRO A 234 -13.96 -6.94 -10.79
CA PRO A 234 -13.86 -5.49 -10.56
C PRO A 234 -13.49 -4.66 -11.80
N ASP A 235 -12.86 -5.26 -12.81
CA ASP A 235 -12.47 -4.63 -14.07
C ASP A 235 -13.56 -4.72 -15.17
N ASP A 236 -14.68 -5.42 -14.92
CA ASP A 236 -15.79 -5.48 -15.87
C ASP A 236 -16.49 -4.10 -15.94
N PRO A 237 -16.71 -3.51 -17.13
CA PRO A 237 -17.38 -2.22 -17.28
C PRO A 237 -18.76 -2.13 -16.61
N TYR A 238 -19.47 -3.25 -16.48
CA TYR A 238 -20.77 -3.29 -15.79
C TYR A 238 -20.62 -3.19 -14.27
N TYR A 239 -19.50 -3.63 -13.70
CA TYR A 239 -19.24 -3.53 -12.27
C TYR A 239 -19.23 -2.08 -11.82
N GLU A 240 -18.42 -1.23 -12.47
CA GLU A 240 -18.33 0.20 -12.13
C GLU A 240 -19.63 0.96 -12.41
N TYR A 241 -20.37 0.56 -13.46
CA TYR A 241 -21.68 1.13 -13.75
C TYR A 241 -22.69 0.87 -12.61
N LEU A 242 -22.80 -0.37 -12.13
CA LEU A 242 -23.69 -0.74 -11.02
C LEU A 242 -23.22 -0.15 -9.69
N LYS A 243 -21.90 -0.12 -9.45
CA LYS A 243 -21.31 0.43 -8.24
C LYS A 243 -21.61 1.91 -8.06
N LYS A 244 -21.64 2.68 -9.15
CA LYS A 244 -22.03 4.10 -9.13
C LYS A 244 -23.45 4.28 -8.59
N ASP A 245 -24.41 3.50 -9.08
CA ASP A 245 -25.79 3.55 -8.62
C ASP A 245 -25.91 3.06 -7.16
N PHE A 246 -25.16 2.03 -6.79
CA PHE A 246 -25.10 1.53 -5.41
C PHE A 246 -24.59 2.61 -4.43
N ILE A 247 -23.52 3.34 -4.77
CA ILE A 247 -22.98 4.42 -3.92
C ILE A 247 -24.00 5.55 -3.78
N ALA A 248 -24.61 5.98 -4.90
CA ALA A 248 -25.64 7.02 -4.90
C ALA A 248 -26.86 6.63 -4.03
N MET A 249 -27.31 5.39 -4.12
CA MET A 249 -28.36 4.85 -3.26
C MET A 249 -27.92 4.82 -1.78
N SER A 250 -26.69 4.39 -1.50
CA SER A 250 -26.17 4.33 -0.13
C SER A 250 -26.22 5.69 0.56
N ASP A 251 -25.78 6.74 -0.16
CA ASP A 251 -25.81 8.12 0.31
C ASP A 251 -27.23 8.60 0.62
N ALA A 252 -28.15 8.38 -0.31
CA ALA A 252 -29.55 8.78 -0.17
C ALA A 252 -30.25 8.03 0.96
N LEU A 253 -30.03 6.72 1.07
CA LEU A 253 -30.59 5.88 2.12
C LEU A 253 -30.06 6.31 3.50
N ALA A 254 -28.75 6.53 3.65
CA ALA A 254 -28.19 7.01 4.91
C ALA A 254 -28.81 8.35 5.36
N ALA A 255 -29.10 9.26 4.41
CA ALA A 255 -29.75 10.53 4.68
C ALA A 255 -31.23 10.40 5.09
N CYS A 256 -31.90 9.32 4.69
CA CYS A 256 -33.31 9.06 5.00
C CYS A 256 -33.52 8.24 6.29
N GLN A 257 -32.45 7.75 6.93
CA GLN A 257 -32.58 6.91 8.12
C GLN A 257 -33.21 7.69 9.28
N ARG A 258 -34.20 7.09 9.94
CA ARG A 258 -34.83 7.66 11.13
C ARG A 258 -33.90 7.57 12.35
N ASN A 259 -34.16 8.39 13.35
CA ASN A 259 -33.41 8.36 14.62
C ASN A 259 -33.54 7.03 15.37
N ASP A 260 -34.65 6.30 15.19
CA ASP A 260 -34.86 4.97 15.78
C ASP A 260 -34.18 3.83 15.00
N GLY A 261 -33.49 4.15 13.90
CA GLY A 261 -32.71 3.21 13.08
C GLY A 261 -33.48 2.59 11.91
N TYR A 262 -34.81 2.70 11.89
CA TYR A 262 -35.63 2.25 10.76
C TYR A 262 -35.61 3.23 9.60
N TRP A 263 -36.13 2.78 8.46
CA TRP A 263 -36.60 3.66 7.39
C TRP A 263 -38.12 3.74 7.39
N ASN A 264 -38.65 4.87 6.89
CA ASN A 264 -40.08 5.03 6.65
C ASN A 264 -40.52 4.16 5.48
N VAL A 265 -41.80 3.76 5.43
CA VAL A 265 -42.34 3.00 4.28
C VAL A 265 -42.21 3.83 2.99
N SER A 266 -42.51 5.13 3.06
CA SER A 266 -42.10 6.13 2.06
C SER A 266 -40.84 6.83 2.54
N LEU A 267 -39.69 6.56 1.89
CA LEU A 267 -38.35 6.86 2.43
C LEU A 267 -38.18 8.32 2.86
N VAL A 268 -38.65 9.26 2.02
CA VAL A 268 -38.45 10.70 2.23
C VAL A 268 -39.68 11.39 2.85
N SER A 269 -40.83 10.73 2.93
CA SER A 269 -42.07 11.28 3.52
C SER A 269 -42.39 10.64 4.87
N PRO A 270 -42.18 11.35 6.00
CA PRO A 270 -42.64 10.89 7.30
C PRO A 270 -44.14 11.12 7.51
N VAL A 271 -44.80 11.88 6.62
CA VAL A 271 -46.22 12.26 6.72
C VAL A 271 -47.11 11.21 6.05
N THR A 272 -46.71 10.74 4.87
CA THR A 272 -47.48 9.78 4.07
C THR A 272 -46.83 8.40 4.19
N TYR A 273 -47.54 7.46 4.82
CA TYR A 273 -47.03 6.12 5.14
C TYR A 273 -45.72 6.15 5.97
N GLY A 274 -45.61 7.10 6.89
CA GLY A 274 -44.47 7.18 7.81
C GLY A 274 -44.47 6.04 8.85
N GLY A 275 -43.33 5.84 9.50
CA GLY A 275 -43.17 4.86 10.58
C GLY A 275 -42.26 3.67 10.20
N PRO A 276 -41.89 2.83 11.18
CA PRO A 276 -40.94 1.73 10.98
C PRO A 276 -41.37 0.75 9.88
N GLU A 277 -40.45 0.45 8.96
CA GLU A 277 -40.61 -0.58 7.93
C GLU A 277 -39.40 -1.54 7.95
N MET A 278 -39.64 -2.80 8.30
CA MET A 278 -38.58 -3.75 8.61
C MET A 278 -37.84 -4.26 7.36
N THR A 279 -38.55 -4.52 6.26
CA THR A 279 -37.98 -5.27 5.14
C THR A 279 -36.98 -4.45 4.33
N GLY A 280 -37.27 -3.18 4.05
CA GLY A 280 -36.29 -2.26 3.47
C GLY A 280 -35.12 -2.03 4.41
N THR A 281 -35.38 -1.81 5.71
CA THR A 281 -34.32 -1.66 6.73
C THR A 281 -33.34 -2.84 6.72
N ALA A 282 -33.83 -4.08 6.62
CA ALA A 282 -32.99 -5.27 6.56
C ALA A 282 -32.16 -5.37 5.26
N LEU A 283 -32.73 -4.99 4.12
CA LEU A 283 -32.02 -4.99 2.83
C LEU A 283 -30.99 -3.87 2.73
N PHE A 284 -31.26 -2.70 3.32
CA PHE A 284 -30.29 -1.61 3.43
C PHE A 284 -29.13 -2.01 4.34
N LEU A 285 -29.42 -2.66 5.46
CA LEU A 285 -28.39 -3.22 6.34
C LEU A 285 -27.51 -4.23 5.59
N TYR A 286 -28.12 -5.17 4.86
CA TYR A 286 -27.42 -6.15 4.02
C TYR A 286 -26.44 -5.45 3.04
N GLY A 287 -26.94 -4.52 2.22
CA GLY A 287 -26.10 -3.88 1.21
C GLY A 287 -25.03 -2.97 1.80
N MET A 288 -25.33 -2.22 2.87
CA MET A 288 -24.33 -1.34 3.51
C MET A 288 -23.22 -2.15 4.21
N CYS A 289 -23.57 -3.25 4.88
CA CYS A 289 -22.58 -4.14 5.49
C CYS A 289 -21.63 -4.73 4.45
N ARG A 290 -22.17 -5.24 3.33
CA ARG A 290 -21.35 -5.72 2.22
C ARG A 290 -20.52 -4.60 1.61
N GLY A 291 -21.10 -3.43 1.37
CA GLY A 291 -20.39 -2.27 0.82
C GLY A 291 -19.19 -1.82 1.67
N ILE A 292 -19.30 -1.88 3.01
CA ILE A 292 -18.17 -1.63 3.92
C ILE A 292 -17.13 -2.75 3.76
N MET A 293 -17.56 -4.01 3.74
CA MET A 293 -16.65 -5.16 3.64
C MET A 293 -15.87 -5.21 2.32
N GLU A 294 -16.49 -4.82 1.21
CA GLU A 294 -15.84 -4.77 -0.10
C GLU A 294 -15.06 -3.46 -0.34
N GLY A 295 -15.09 -2.52 0.62
CA GLY A 295 -14.41 -1.22 0.51
C GLY A 295 -15.08 -0.24 -0.45
N TRP A 296 -16.35 -0.45 -0.78
CA TRP A 296 -17.17 0.46 -1.60
C TRP A 296 -17.70 1.65 -0.81
N LEU A 297 -17.92 1.46 0.50
CA LEU A 297 -18.45 2.47 1.42
C LEU A 297 -17.45 2.77 2.53
N ASP A 298 -17.36 4.04 2.90
CA ASP A 298 -16.55 4.50 4.03
C ASP A 298 -17.07 3.97 5.38
N PRO A 299 -16.30 3.12 6.09
CA PRO A 299 -16.74 2.56 7.37
C PRO A 299 -16.95 3.60 8.48
N GLU A 300 -16.34 4.79 8.44
CA GLU A 300 -16.60 5.82 9.46
C GLU A 300 -18.01 6.40 9.33
N ARG A 301 -18.45 6.63 8.09
CA ARG A 301 -19.77 7.18 7.80
C ARG A 301 -20.88 6.13 7.91
N PHE A 302 -20.69 4.94 7.34
CA PHE A 302 -21.78 3.98 7.17
C PHE A 302 -21.92 2.96 8.30
N ARG A 303 -20.88 2.74 9.11
CA ARG A 303 -20.99 1.80 10.25
C ARG A 303 -22.03 2.24 11.29
N PRO A 304 -22.09 3.52 11.72
CA PRO A 304 -23.13 3.96 12.65
C PRO A 304 -24.55 3.79 12.08
N VAL A 305 -24.72 3.87 10.76
CA VAL A 305 -26.00 3.63 10.07
C VAL A 305 -26.39 2.15 10.19
N CYS A 306 -25.44 1.25 9.95
CA CYS A 306 -25.62 -0.20 10.10
C CYS A 306 -25.94 -0.60 11.55
N ASP A 307 -25.19 -0.09 12.54
CA ASP A 307 -25.41 -0.41 13.95
C ASP A 307 -26.80 0.03 14.44
N LYS A 308 -27.26 1.21 14.00
CA LYS A 308 -28.62 1.70 14.26
C LYS A 308 -29.69 0.82 13.61
N ALA A 309 -29.48 0.43 12.35
CA ALA A 309 -30.40 -0.43 11.62
C ALA A 309 -30.51 -1.81 12.28
N TRP A 310 -29.38 -2.41 12.69
CA TRP A 310 -29.41 -3.68 13.42
C TRP A 310 -30.16 -3.57 14.74
N LYS A 311 -29.89 -2.51 15.53
CA LYS A 311 -30.62 -2.27 16.79
C LYS A 311 -32.13 -2.19 16.57
N ALA A 312 -32.55 -1.53 15.49
CA ALA A 312 -33.96 -1.46 15.09
C ALA A 312 -34.52 -2.84 14.75
N LEU A 313 -33.84 -3.61 13.89
CA LEU A 313 -34.27 -4.97 13.50
C LEU A 313 -34.32 -5.93 14.69
N ALA A 314 -33.34 -5.89 15.60
CA ALA A 314 -33.37 -6.70 16.81
C ALA A 314 -34.60 -6.39 17.68
N ALA A 315 -35.06 -5.13 17.70
CA ALA A 315 -36.25 -4.70 18.43
C ALA A 315 -37.58 -5.01 17.71
N CYS A 316 -37.56 -5.44 16.44
CA CYS A 316 -38.76 -5.87 15.72
C CYS A 316 -39.14 -7.34 16.02
N LEU A 317 -38.20 -8.13 16.54
CA LEU A 317 -38.35 -9.55 16.79
C LEU A 317 -39.16 -9.80 18.07
N HIS A 318 -40.23 -10.57 17.96
CA HIS A 318 -41.00 -11.06 19.10
C HIS A 318 -40.27 -12.23 19.80
N ASP A 319 -40.63 -12.51 21.05
CA ASP A 319 -40.01 -13.57 21.85
C ASP A 319 -40.10 -14.97 21.19
N ASP A 320 -41.16 -15.21 20.41
CA ASP A 320 -41.39 -16.47 19.70
C ASP A 320 -40.66 -16.57 18.35
N GLY A 321 -40.05 -15.47 17.87
CA GLY A 321 -39.38 -15.40 16.58
C GLY A 321 -40.21 -14.73 15.47
N PHE A 322 -41.44 -14.29 15.74
CA PHE A 322 -42.24 -13.52 14.77
C PHE A 322 -41.65 -12.11 14.53
N LEU A 323 -41.75 -11.59 13.31
CA LEU A 323 -41.21 -10.27 12.95
C LEU A 323 -42.31 -9.19 12.92
N GLY A 324 -42.19 -8.20 13.80
CA GLY A 324 -42.98 -6.99 13.78
C GLY A 324 -42.56 -6.01 12.69
N TYR A 325 -43.43 -5.03 12.41
CA TYR A 325 -43.22 -4.01 11.36
C TYR A 325 -42.97 -4.58 9.95
N ASN A 326 -43.36 -5.83 9.71
CA ASN A 326 -43.30 -6.47 8.40
C ASN A 326 -44.51 -6.01 7.57
N GLN A 327 -44.27 -5.25 6.52
CA GLN A 327 -45.33 -4.74 5.66
C GLN A 327 -45.99 -5.88 4.85
N GLY A 328 -47.25 -5.72 4.41
CA GLY A 328 -47.87 -6.65 3.45
C GLY A 328 -47.40 -6.45 2.00
N THR A 329 -47.69 -7.41 1.12
CA THR A 329 -47.39 -7.28 -0.33
C THR A 329 -48.40 -6.37 -1.03
N GLY A 330 -47.96 -5.54 -1.98
CA GLY A 330 -48.85 -4.70 -2.78
C GLY A 330 -48.13 -3.97 -3.91
N LYS A 331 -48.88 -3.12 -4.63
CA LYS A 331 -48.36 -2.35 -5.78
C LYS A 331 -47.72 -1.01 -5.38
N ASP A 332 -47.97 -0.50 -4.17
CA ASP A 332 -47.45 0.79 -3.70
C ASP A 332 -47.30 0.81 -2.17
N PRO A 333 -46.72 1.88 -1.58
CA PRO A 333 -46.49 1.98 -0.12
C PRO A 333 -47.73 1.88 0.76
N SER A 334 -48.96 2.01 0.23
CA SER A 334 -50.20 1.92 1.02
C SER A 334 -50.50 0.51 1.52
N ALA A 335 -49.84 -0.51 0.97
CA ALA A 335 -50.09 -1.91 1.27
C ALA A 335 -49.90 -2.21 2.77
N GLY A 336 -50.96 -2.68 3.42
CA GLY A 336 -50.93 -3.09 4.83
C GLY A 336 -50.71 -1.95 5.83
N GLN A 337 -50.99 -0.70 5.45
CA GLN A 337 -50.82 0.47 6.32
C GLN A 337 -51.98 0.64 7.31
N PRO A 338 -51.72 1.11 8.55
CA PRO A 338 -50.40 1.37 9.12
C PRO A 338 -49.68 0.07 9.51
N VAL A 339 -48.36 0.06 9.33
CA VAL A 339 -47.49 -1.05 9.75
C VAL A 339 -47.12 -0.87 11.22
N THR A 340 -47.48 -1.84 12.06
CA THR A 340 -47.24 -1.81 13.51
C THR A 340 -46.43 -3.03 13.97
N PHE A 341 -45.98 -3.03 15.22
CA PHE A 341 -45.26 -4.16 15.81
C PHE A 341 -46.06 -5.48 15.78
N THR A 342 -47.40 -5.39 15.81
CA THR A 342 -48.31 -6.56 15.83
C THR A 342 -49.04 -6.78 14.51
N SER A 343 -48.73 -6.00 13.46
CA SER A 343 -49.33 -6.20 12.14
C SER A 343 -48.92 -7.56 11.57
N ILE A 344 -49.92 -8.36 11.17
CA ILE A 344 -49.70 -9.63 10.47
C ILE A 344 -49.73 -9.36 8.96
N PRO A 345 -48.60 -9.53 8.24
CA PRO A 345 -48.56 -9.32 6.81
C PRO A 345 -49.35 -10.41 6.09
N ASP A 346 -49.80 -10.13 4.86
CA ASP A 346 -50.46 -11.14 4.03
C ASP A 346 -49.50 -12.29 3.64
N PHE A 347 -48.18 -12.07 3.74
CA PHE A 347 -47.14 -13.08 3.58
C PHE A 347 -45.95 -12.70 4.47
N GLU A 348 -45.48 -13.60 5.34
CA GLU A 348 -44.32 -13.33 6.21
C GLU A 348 -43.00 -13.85 5.61
N ASP A 349 -43.08 -14.82 4.70
CA ASP A 349 -41.94 -15.56 4.09
C ASP A 349 -40.80 -14.64 3.64
N TYR A 350 -41.14 -13.64 2.82
CA TYR A 350 -40.15 -12.75 2.24
C TYR A 350 -39.53 -11.83 3.30
N GLY A 351 -40.29 -11.45 4.32
CA GLY A 351 -39.80 -10.63 5.42
C GLY A 351 -38.81 -11.41 6.29
N THR A 352 -39.08 -12.69 6.54
CA THR A 352 -38.10 -13.60 7.15
C THR A 352 -36.83 -13.68 6.30
N GLY A 353 -36.95 -13.85 4.98
CA GLY A 353 -35.80 -13.85 4.07
C GLY A 353 -34.97 -12.56 4.14
N CYS A 354 -35.61 -11.39 4.08
CA CYS A 354 -34.93 -10.10 4.22
C CYS A 354 -34.19 -9.98 5.56
N PHE A 355 -34.85 -10.34 6.66
CA PHE A 355 -34.26 -10.27 8.00
C PHE A 355 -33.01 -11.15 8.10
N LEU A 356 -33.07 -12.39 7.59
CA LEU A 356 -31.93 -13.30 7.58
C LEU A 356 -30.76 -12.75 6.75
N LEU A 357 -31.02 -12.18 5.57
CA LEU A 357 -29.98 -11.52 4.76
C LEU A 357 -29.30 -10.38 5.53
N GLY A 358 -30.06 -9.46 6.12
CA GLY A 358 -29.52 -8.37 6.92
C GLY A 358 -28.76 -8.83 8.16
N ALA A 359 -29.31 -9.80 8.91
CA ALA A 359 -28.72 -10.31 10.14
C ALA A 359 -27.39 -11.03 9.89
N THR A 360 -27.35 -11.91 8.90
CA THR A 360 -26.16 -12.71 8.55
C THR A 360 -25.03 -11.83 8.02
N GLU A 361 -25.33 -10.82 7.22
CA GLU A 361 -24.33 -9.91 6.68
C GLU A 361 -23.76 -8.96 7.75
N TYR A 362 -24.62 -8.48 8.67
CA TYR A 362 -24.16 -7.75 9.85
C TYR A 362 -23.34 -8.63 10.80
N TYR A 363 -23.71 -9.90 10.97
CA TYR A 363 -22.90 -10.87 11.71
C TYR A 363 -21.52 -11.06 11.07
N LYS A 364 -21.43 -11.20 9.74
CA LYS A 364 -20.15 -11.27 9.00
C LYS A 364 -19.30 -10.01 9.22
N LEU A 365 -19.90 -8.83 9.18
CA LEU A 365 -19.22 -7.57 9.48
C LEU A 365 -18.63 -7.57 10.91
N LEU A 366 -19.39 -8.01 11.91
CA LEU A 366 -18.92 -8.12 13.29
C LEU A 366 -17.83 -9.19 13.49
N MET A 367 -17.88 -10.29 12.73
CA MET A 367 -16.90 -11.39 12.81
C MET A 367 -15.60 -11.09 12.10
N ARG A 368 -15.66 -10.33 10.99
CA ARG A 368 -14.46 -9.85 10.29
C ARG A 368 -13.61 -8.94 11.17
N GLU A 369 -14.22 -8.17 12.06
CA GLU A 369 -13.50 -7.36 13.04
C GLU A 369 -12.81 -8.20 14.13
N LYS A 370 -13.25 -9.44 14.37
CA LYS A 370 -12.72 -10.35 15.41
C LYS A 370 -11.83 -11.48 14.89
N SER A 371 -11.79 -11.71 13.58
CA SER A 371 -10.97 -12.76 12.98
C SER A 371 -9.65 -12.16 12.45
N PRO A 372 -8.49 -12.71 12.82
CA PRO A 372 -7.23 -12.21 12.31
C PRO A 372 -7.12 -12.52 10.81
N GLY A 373 -7.00 -11.47 10.00
CA GLY A 373 -6.85 -11.56 8.55
C GLY A 373 -5.89 -10.49 8.03
N TRP A 374 -5.31 -10.76 6.85
CA TRP A 374 -4.45 -9.81 6.14
C TRP A 374 -5.27 -8.58 5.71
N PRO A 375 -4.74 -7.35 5.81
CA PRO A 375 -5.33 -6.18 5.17
C PRO A 375 -5.46 -6.41 3.66
N LEU A 376 -6.46 -5.76 3.05
CA LEU A 376 -6.60 -5.78 1.59
C LEU A 376 -5.39 -5.06 0.97
N ALA A 377 -4.59 -5.78 0.19
CA ALA A 377 -3.46 -5.20 -0.53
C ALA A 377 -3.98 -4.41 -1.75
N LYS A 378 -3.69 -3.10 -1.77
CA LYS A 378 -3.88 -2.23 -2.94
C LYS A 378 -2.68 -2.35 -3.89
N PRO A 379 -2.77 -1.93 -5.16
CA PRO A 379 -1.61 -1.93 -6.07
C PRO A 379 -0.37 -1.23 -5.50
N GLU A 380 -0.55 -0.18 -4.69
CA GLU A 380 0.52 0.56 -4.01
C GLU A 380 1.22 -0.24 -2.90
N ALA A 381 0.59 -1.32 -2.42
CA ALA A 381 1.24 -2.23 -1.48
C ALA A 381 2.25 -3.14 -2.19
N ARG A 382 2.18 -3.30 -3.52
CA ARG A 382 3.23 -4.01 -4.27
C ARG A 382 4.45 -3.12 -4.47
N ALA A 383 5.60 -3.74 -4.71
CA ALA A 383 6.82 -2.99 -4.99
C ALA A 383 6.70 -2.21 -6.32
N GLY A 384 7.26 -1.01 -6.35
CA GLY A 384 7.52 -0.27 -7.58
C GLY A 384 8.93 -0.52 -8.10
N THR A 385 9.20 -0.15 -9.35
CA THR A 385 10.56 -0.09 -9.89
C THR A 385 10.76 1.19 -10.69
N ARG A 386 11.94 1.81 -10.56
CA ARG A 386 12.37 2.84 -11.50
C ARG A 386 12.75 2.17 -12.81
N TRP A 387 11.99 2.47 -13.86
CA TRP A 387 12.11 1.86 -15.18
C TRP A 387 12.90 2.79 -16.11
N TRP A 388 14.19 2.52 -16.22
CA TRP A 388 15.11 3.33 -17.02
C TRP A 388 14.87 3.09 -18.51
N TRP A 389 14.66 4.15 -19.28
CA TRP A 389 14.48 4.08 -20.75
C TRP A 389 15.70 4.69 -21.46
N PRO A 390 16.71 3.88 -21.83
CA PRO A 390 17.87 4.37 -22.57
C PRO A 390 17.49 4.88 -23.96
N GLY A 391 17.79 6.14 -24.25
CA GLY A 391 17.52 6.78 -25.53
C GLY A 391 16.03 7.02 -25.78
N SER A 392 15.19 6.72 -24.79
CA SER A 392 13.77 6.40 -25.00
C SER A 392 13.53 5.43 -26.16
N ALA A 393 14.50 4.59 -26.50
CA ALA A 393 14.46 3.71 -27.66
C ALA A 393 13.61 2.47 -27.36
N VAL A 394 12.31 2.70 -27.21
CA VAL A 394 11.30 1.72 -26.83
C VAL A 394 10.27 1.54 -27.95
N ASP A 395 9.61 0.38 -27.96
CA ASP A 395 8.52 0.08 -28.88
C ASP A 395 7.36 -0.61 -28.15
N THR A 396 6.19 -0.66 -28.79
CA THR A 396 4.97 -1.18 -28.16
C THR A 396 5.06 -2.66 -27.78
N ASP A 397 5.75 -3.48 -28.58
CA ASP A 397 5.81 -4.92 -28.37
C ASP A 397 6.70 -5.24 -27.16
N ASN A 398 7.86 -4.62 -27.11
CA ASN A 398 8.80 -4.76 -26.01
C ASN A 398 8.33 -4.06 -24.72
N ILE A 399 7.58 -2.95 -24.81
CA ILE A 399 6.87 -2.37 -23.65
C ILE A 399 5.89 -3.39 -23.06
N THR A 400 5.04 -4.00 -23.90
CA THR A 400 4.07 -5.00 -23.45
C THR A 400 4.77 -6.18 -22.79
N TRP A 401 5.81 -6.71 -23.44
CA TRP A 401 6.59 -7.83 -22.93
C TRP A 401 7.27 -7.53 -21.57
N ASN A 402 7.87 -6.35 -21.41
CA ASN A 402 8.46 -5.94 -20.13
C ASN A 402 7.38 -5.84 -19.03
N LEU A 403 6.23 -5.21 -19.33
CA LEU A 403 5.12 -5.06 -18.39
C LEU A 403 4.49 -6.40 -18.00
N ASP A 404 4.42 -7.36 -18.93
CA ASP A 404 4.00 -8.74 -18.64
C ASP A 404 4.92 -9.40 -17.61
N LEU A 405 6.23 -9.28 -17.80
CA LEU A 405 7.22 -9.84 -16.88
C LEU A 405 7.17 -9.17 -15.51
N PHE A 406 7.07 -7.84 -15.47
CA PHE A 406 6.96 -7.07 -14.23
C PHE A 406 5.69 -7.43 -13.44
N SER A 407 4.53 -7.49 -14.12
CA SER A 407 3.27 -7.90 -13.51
C SER A 407 3.35 -9.32 -12.94
N ALA A 408 3.87 -10.27 -13.74
CA ALA A 408 4.01 -11.66 -13.33
C ALA A 408 4.97 -11.84 -12.14
N CYS A 409 5.99 -10.99 -12.01
CA CYS A 409 6.89 -10.99 -10.87
C CYS A 409 6.25 -10.38 -9.60
N GLY A 410 5.19 -9.59 -9.72
CA GLY A 410 4.51 -8.92 -8.62
C GLY A 410 4.90 -7.45 -8.44
N ILE A 411 5.51 -6.81 -9.45
CA ILE A 411 5.69 -5.35 -9.48
C ILE A 411 4.32 -4.70 -9.70
N GLY A 412 3.97 -3.73 -8.87
CA GLY A 412 2.70 -2.99 -8.97
C GLY A 412 2.81 -1.64 -9.65
N THR A 413 4.01 -1.06 -9.72
CA THR A 413 4.22 0.27 -10.32
C THR A 413 5.53 0.32 -11.09
N VAL A 414 5.53 0.91 -12.28
CA VAL A 414 6.76 1.31 -12.99
C VAL A 414 6.85 2.83 -13.00
N GLU A 415 8.02 3.38 -12.69
CA GLU A 415 8.32 4.80 -12.88
C GLU A 415 9.17 4.98 -14.13
N ILE A 416 8.60 5.51 -15.20
CA ILE A 416 9.35 5.76 -16.45
C ILE A 416 10.34 6.91 -16.21
N THR A 417 11.63 6.59 -16.37
CA THR A 417 12.73 7.57 -16.26
C THR A 417 13.59 7.52 -17.52
N PRO A 418 13.34 8.44 -18.48
CA PRO A 418 14.10 8.54 -19.73
C PRO A 418 15.52 9.01 -19.48
N ILE A 419 16.49 8.33 -20.09
CA ILE A 419 17.92 8.63 -19.96
C ILE A 419 18.66 8.52 -21.30
N TYR A 420 19.96 8.81 -21.32
CA TYR A 420 20.85 8.66 -22.49
C TYR A 420 20.73 7.29 -23.20
N GLY A 421 21.08 7.24 -24.49
CA GLY A 421 20.92 6.07 -25.36
C GLY A 421 21.96 4.94 -25.27
N VAL A 422 21.77 3.95 -26.14
CA VAL A 422 22.64 2.78 -26.32
C VAL A 422 23.53 2.98 -27.56
N ARG A 423 24.80 2.59 -27.49
CA ARG A 423 25.75 2.70 -28.61
C ARG A 423 25.31 1.82 -29.76
N GLY A 424 25.23 2.38 -30.96
CA GLY A 424 24.83 1.66 -32.17
C GLY A 424 23.32 1.49 -32.33
N ASN A 425 22.51 2.09 -31.45
CA ASN A 425 21.04 2.04 -31.50
C ASN A 425 20.42 3.42 -31.79
N GLU A 426 21.21 4.39 -32.25
CA GLU A 426 20.79 5.80 -32.36
C GLU A 426 19.65 6.04 -33.34
N SER A 427 19.47 5.16 -34.33
CA SER A 427 18.35 5.26 -35.27
C SER A 427 16.99 5.01 -34.62
N ASN A 428 16.96 4.44 -33.42
CA ASN A 428 15.76 4.11 -32.66
C ASN A 428 15.56 5.04 -31.46
N ASP A 429 16.46 6.01 -31.24
CA ASP A 429 16.32 6.99 -30.15
C ASP A 429 15.06 7.85 -30.41
N ILE A 430 14.24 8.05 -29.38
CA ILE A 430 13.00 8.86 -29.45
C ILE A 430 13.17 10.12 -28.60
N ASP A 431 12.98 11.28 -29.22
CA ASP A 431 13.08 12.57 -28.53
C ASP A 431 12.02 12.68 -27.42
N TYR A 432 12.46 13.02 -26.22
CA TYR A 432 11.61 13.15 -25.04
C TYR A 432 10.47 14.17 -25.25
N LEU A 433 9.24 13.78 -24.92
CA LEU A 433 7.99 14.54 -25.14
C LEU A 433 7.63 14.82 -26.61
N SER A 434 8.31 14.20 -27.57
CA SER A 434 7.84 14.19 -28.97
C SER A 434 6.50 13.44 -29.07
N PRO A 435 5.71 13.63 -30.15
CA PRO A 435 4.48 12.89 -30.37
C PRO A 435 4.67 11.36 -30.27
N GLU A 436 5.75 10.84 -30.86
CA GLU A 436 6.09 9.41 -30.79
C GLU A 436 6.38 8.95 -29.35
N TRP A 437 7.10 9.75 -28.57
CA TRP A 437 7.34 9.47 -27.15
C TRP A 437 6.01 9.44 -26.35
N MET A 438 5.11 10.38 -26.64
CA MET A 438 3.79 10.44 -25.99
C MET A 438 2.91 9.24 -26.35
N ASP A 439 3.06 8.67 -27.56
CA ASP A 439 2.38 7.44 -27.96
C ASP A 439 2.92 6.23 -27.17
N MET A 440 4.23 6.16 -26.93
CA MET A 440 4.83 5.09 -26.09
C MET A 440 4.37 5.18 -24.63
N LEU A 441 4.24 6.38 -24.08
CA LEU A 441 3.67 6.60 -22.75
C LEU A 441 2.19 6.17 -22.72
N HIS A 442 1.40 6.54 -23.72
CA HIS A 442 -0.01 6.15 -23.82
C HIS A 442 -0.16 4.63 -23.84
N HIS A 443 0.61 3.95 -24.70
CA HIS A 443 0.61 2.48 -24.75
C HIS A 443 0.98 1.87 -23.40
N SER A 444 2.04 2.38 -22.76
CA SER A 444 2.47 1.92 -21.44
C SER A 444 1.37 2.03 -20.38
N ILE A 445 0.65 3.16 -20.34
CA ILE A 445 -0.47 3.39 -19.40
C ILE A 445 -1.62 2.41 -19.66
N ASN A 446 -1.99 2.18 -20.92
CA ASN A 446 -3.08 1.28 -21.27
C ASN A 446 -2.75 -0.17 -20.88
N VAL A 447 -1.57 -0.64 -21.24
CA VAL A 447 -1.12 -2.01 -20.93
C VAL A 447 -0.97 -2.22 -19.42
N ALA A 448 -0.41 -1.25 -18.70
CA ALA A 448 -0.31 -1.33 -17.24
C ALA A 448 -1.69 -1.40 -16.57
N LYS A 449 -2.65 -0.60 -17.05
CA LYS A 449 -4.04 -0.62 -16.55
C LYS A 449 -4.68 -1.99 -16.70
N GLU A 450 -4.53 -2.64 -17.86
CA GLU A 450 -5.02 -4.02 -18.11
C GLU A 450 -4.40 -5.05 -17.14
N LYS A 451 -3.19 -4.78 -16.64
CA LYS A 451 -2.45 -5.66 -15.73
C LYS A 451 -2.60 -5.28 -14.25
N ASN A 452 -3.48 -4.33 -13.92
CA ASN A 452 -3.61 -3.76 -12.57
C ASN A 452 -2.28 -3.26 -12.01
N MET A 453 -1.51 -2.57 -12.86
CA MET A 453 -0.28 -1.87 -12.54
C MET A 453 -0.48 -0.36 -12.71
N ARG A 454 0.36 0.42 -12.02
CA ARG A 454 0.42 1.88 -12.16
C ARG A 454 1.64 2.29 -12.98
N VAL A 455 1.52 3.41 -13.68
CA VAL A 455 2.63 4.07 -14.37
C VAL A 455 2.85 5.42 -13.74
N ASP A 456 4.01 5.58 -13.13
CA ASP A 456 4.54 6.85 -12.68
C ASP A 456 5.56 7.35 -13.72
N MET A 457 5.93 8.62 -13.65
CA MET A 457 6.87 9.21 -14.61
C MET A 457 7.70 10.28 -13.92
N ASN A 458 9.02 10.26 -14.13
CA ASN A 458 9.86 11.41 -13.83
C ASN A 458 9.36 12.63 -14.62
N ASN A 459 9.06 13.73 -13.95
CA ASN A 459 8.58 14.96 -14.59
C ASN A 459 9.75 15.75 -15.22
N GLY A 460 10.56 15.02 -15.98
CA GLY A 460 11.83 15.40 -16.57
C GLY A 460 12.49 14.17 -17.19
N THR A 461 13.76 14.33 -17.56
CA THR A 461 14.60 13.27 -18.08
C THR A 461 15.94 13.34 -17.37
N GLY A 462 16.47 12.19 -16.96
CA GLY A 462 17.53 12.16 -15.96
C GLY A 462 17.17 13.08 -14.78
N TRP A 463 18.10 13.94 -14.36
CA TRP A 463 17.87 14.91 -13.29
C TRP A 463 18.96 16.00 -13.28
N PRO A 464 18.77 17.17 -12.65
CA PRO A 464 17.51 17.75 -12.17
C PRO A 464 16.63 18.31 -13.31
N PHE A 465 15.51 18.96 -12.98
CA PHE A 465 14.62 19.58 -13.96
C PHE A 465 15.36 20.57 -14.86
N GLY A 466 15.29 20.32 -16.16
CA GLY A 466 15.90 21.16 -17.18
C GLY A 466 15.60 20.67 -18.59
N GLY A 467 16.28 21.26 -19.56
CA GLY A 467 16.17 20.84 -20.96
C GLY A 467 16.62 21.91 -21.96
N PRO A 468 16.56 21.62 -23.27
CA PRO A 468 17.06 22.52 -24.31
C PRO A 468 16.28 23.84 -24.40
N TYR A 469 15.05 23.85 -23.90
CA TYR A 469 14.16 25.02 -23.91
C TYR A 469 14.45 26.04 -22.80
N VAL A 470 15.30 25.71 -21.83
CA VAL A 470 15.62 26.59 -20.71
C VAL A 470 16.59 27.67 -21.19
N PRO A 471 16.17 28.94 -21.25
CA PRO A 471 17.06 30.02 -21.67
C PRO A 471 18.07 30.32 -20.56
N VAL A 472 19.21 30.94 -20.92
CA VAL A 472 20.33 31.18 -19.99
C VAL A 472 19.90 32.04 -18.79
N GLU A 473 18.96 32.96 -18.99
CA GLU A 473 18.39 33.83 -17.96
C GLU A 473 17.49 33.13 -16.95
N GLU A 474 16.97 31.93 -17.27
CA GLU A 474 16.15 31.11 -16.37
C GLU A 474 16.92 29.89 -15.82
N ALA A 475 18.21 29.78 -16.15
CA ALA A 475 19.05 28.71 -15.64
C ALA A 475 19.40 28.93 -14.17
N ALA A 476 19.65 27.83 -13.45
CA ALA A 476 20.07 27.84 -12.05
C ALA A 476 21.19 28.85 -11.80
N CYS A 477 21.04 29.67 -10.76
CA CYS A 477 21.86 30.87 -10.57
C CYS A 477 22.81 30.77 -9.38
N LYS A 478 23.98 31.40 -9.52
CA LYS A 478 25.00 31.55 -8.48
C LYS A 478 25.39 33.00 -8.27
N VAL A 479 25.87 33.31 -7.08
CA VAL A 479 26.42 34.64 -6.73
C VAL A 479 27.94 34.66 -6.74
N ILE A 480 28.50 35.79 -7.18
CA ILE A 480 29.93 36.07 -7.18
C ILE A 480 30.15 37.37 -6.40
N PHE A 481 30.87 37.26 -5.29
CA PHE A 481 31.32 38.42 -4.52
C PHE A 481 32.71 38.83 -4.98
N ARG A 482 32.86 40.13 -5.27
CA ARG A 482 34.16 40.78 -5.43
C ARG A 482 34.28 41.89 -4.41
N ASP A 483 35.43 41.99 -3.76
CA ASP A 483 35.64 43.00 -2.75
C ASP A 483 37.07 43.54 -2.76
N THR A 484 37.24 44.77 -2.28
CA THR A 484 38.53 45.44 -2.12
C THR A 484 38.45 46.45 -0.97
N ILE A 485 39.61 46.87 -0.46
CA ILE A 485 39.72 47.93 0.55
C ILE A 485 40.33 49.16 -0.11
N ILE A 486 39.69 50.32 0.05
CA ILE A 486 40.12 51.60 -0.51
C ILE A 486 40.38 52.58 0.63
N LYS A 487 41.56 53.20 0.60
CA LYS A 487 41.92 54.29 1.53
C LYS A 487 41.44 55.62 0.98
N SER A 488 40.45 56.22 1.64
CA SER A 488 39.93 57.54 1.32
C SER A 488 39.31 58.20 2.55
N ALA A 489 39.86 59.34 2.96
CA ALA A 489 39.30 60.19 4.01
C ALA A 489 38.01 60.91 3.55
N ALA A 490 37.78 61.03 2.23
CA ALA A 490 36.63 61.71 1.64
C ALA A 490 35.43 60.78 1.35
N GLY A 491 35.53 59.49 1.69
CA GLY A 491 34.59 58.45 1.26
C GLY A 491 34.92 57.86 -0.11
N VAL A 492 34.14 56.87 -0.55
CA VAL A 492 34.37 56.15 -1.82
C VAL A 492 33.10 56.19 -2.66
N ASP A 493 33.21 56.59 -3.93
CA ASP A 493 32.16 56.37 -4.92
C ASP A 493 32.21 54.91 -5.40
N PRO A 494 31.23 54.06 -5.05
CA PRO A 494 31.23 52.65 -5.44
C PRO A 494 31.26 52.45 -6.95
N ALA A 495 30.71 53.38 -7.75
CA ALA A 495 30.69 53.27 -9.21
C ALA A 495 32.09 53.44 -9.85
N SER A 496 33.01 54.08 -9.13
CA SER A 496 34.40 54.27 -9.58
C SER A 496 35.28 53.03 -9.45
N VAL A 497 34.80 51.99 -8.74
CA VAL A 497 35.58 50.77 -8.45
C VAL A 497 35.24 49.69 -9.46
N ILE A 498 36.22 49.34 -10.30
CA ILE A 498 36.07 48.30 -11.31
C ILE A 498 36.60 46.97 -10.77
N PHE A 499 35.75 45.96 -10.72
CA PHE A 499 36.13 44.61 -10.29
C PHE A 499 36.36 43.69 -11.49
N ALA A 500 37.47 42.94 -11.47
CA ALA A 500 37.72 41.90 -12.45
C ALA A 500 36.87 40.65 -12.16
N LEU A 501 36.12 40.19 -13.16
CA LEU A 501 35.35 38.95 -13.08
C LEU A 501 36.19 37.74 -13.54
N PRO A 502 35.96 36.55 -12.95
CA PRO A 502 36.61 35.35 -13.44
C PRO A 502 36.17 35.06 -14.88
N GLU A 503 37.09 34.50 -15.67
CA GLU A 503 36.95 34.39 -17.13
C GLU A 503 35.72 33.59 -17.55
N LYS A 504 35.45 32.48 -16.87
CA LYS A 504 34.31 31.58 -17.17
C LYS A 504 32.96 32.26 -16.97
N GLU A 505 32.86 33.16 -16.01
CA GLU A 505 31.61 33.83 -15.65
C GLU A 505 31.44 35.18 -16.36
N ARG A 506 32.51 35.76 -16.90
CA ARG A 506 32.51 37.13 -17.48
C ARG A 506 31.42 37.36 -18.53
N ALA A 507 31.13 36.35 -19.36
CA ALA A 507 30.16 36.47 -20.45
C ALA A 507 28.71 36.57 -19.97
N HIS A 508 28.41 36.08 -18.76
CA HIS A 508 27.03 35.93 -18.27
C HIS A 508 26.79 36.61 -16.91
N ALA A 509 27.85 37.06 -16.23
CA ALA A 509 27.75 37.72 -14.95
C ALA A 509 27.14 39.13 -15.09
N LYS A 510 26.10 39.40 -14.31
CA LYS A 510 25.41 40.70 -14.25
C LYS A 510 25.62 41.33 -12.88
N LEU A 511 26.11 42.57 -12.85
CA LEU A 511 26.22 43.34 -11.61
C LEU A 511 24.83 43.54 -11.01
N GLN A 512 24.65 43.14 -9.75
CA GLN A 512 23.42 43.30 -9.00
C GLN A 512 23.51 44.50 -8.06
N TYR A 513 24.65 44.66 -7.37
CA TYR A 513 24.83 45.69 -6.36
C TYR A 513 26.30 45.98 -6.08
N THR A 514 26.64 47.23 -5.73
CA THR A 514 27.95 47.60 -5.17
C THR A 514 27.72 48.45 -3.91
N GLY A 515 28.24 47.97 -2.77
CA GLY A 515 28.12 48.65 -1.48
C GLY A 515 29.48 49.06 -0.92
N VAL A 516 29.48 50.08 -0.05
CA VAL A 516 30.65 50.59 0.67
C VAL A 516 30.43 50.42 2.17
N TYR A 517 31.36 49.76 2.85
CA TYR A 517 31.23 49.35 4.24
C TYR A 517 32.45 49.77 5.08
N PRO A 518 32.28 50.08 6.36
CA PRO A 518 33.40 50.22 7.29
C PRO A 518 34.24 48.94 7.34
N CYS A 519 35.56 49.06 7.40
CA CYS A 519 36.46 47.90 7.48
C CYS A 519 37.37 47.89 8.72
N GLY A 520 37.07 48.72 9.72
CA GLY A 520 37.82 48.81 10.99
C GLY A 520 39.14 49.59 10.91
N GLU A 521 39.61 49.94 9.71
CA GLU A 521 40.77 50.79 9.50
C GLU A 521 40.35 52.26 9.28
N LYS A 522 41.10 53.19 9.89
CA LYS A 522 40.86 54.63 9.71
C LYS A 522 40.99 55.02 8.24
N ASP A 523 40.12 55.90 7.77
CA ASP A 523 40.10 56.42 6.39
C ASP A 523 40.09 55.30 5.34
N SER A 524 39.50 54.14 5.67
CA SER A 524 39.50 52.95 4.82
C SER A 524 38.09 52.35 4.75
N TRP A 525 37.71 51.94 3.54
CA TRP A 525 36.38 51.42 3.24
C TRP A 525 36.48 50.11 2.47
N ARG A 526 35.69 49.11 2.85
CA ARG A 526 35.53 47.89 2.06
C ARG A 526 34.43 48.12 1.03
N VAL A 527 34.77 47.99 -0.25
CA VAL A 527 33.78 48.01 -1.32
C VAL A 527 33.50 46.57 -1.73
N ILE A 528 32.22 46.19 -1.76
CA ILE A 528 31.77 44.84 -2.14
C ILE A 528 30.84 44.98 -3.34
N ALA A 529 31.18 44.33 -4.46
CA ALA A 529 30.31 44.15 -5.60
C ALA A 529 29.76 42.72 -5.65
N VAL A 530 28.46 42.63 -5.91
CA VAL A 530 27.69 41.39 -6.02
C VAL A 530 27.26 41.20 -7.46
N TYR A 531 27.65 40.09 -8.07
CA TYR A 531 27.24 39.71 -9.41
C TYR A 531 26.43 38.42 -9.35
N SER A 532 25.40 38.31 -10.17
CA SER A 532 24.69 37.05 -10.43
C SER A 532 25.18 36.45 -11.75
N ALA A 533 25.29 35.13 -11.83
CA ALA A 533 25.62 34.41 -13.06
C ALA A 533 24.92 33.04 -13.07
N PRO A 534 24.57 32.48 -14.24
CA PRO A 534 24.09 31.11 -14.32
C PRO A 534 25.20 30.11 -13.91
N THR A 535 24.81 28.96 -13.33
CA THR A 535 25.73 27.86 -13.02
C THR A 535 26.23 27.16 -14.28
N MET A 536 25.47 27.29 -15.39
CA MET A 536 25.66 26.56 -16.65
C MET A 536 25.56 25.03 -16.48
N GLN A 537 24.96 24.56 -15.38
CA GLN A 537 24.72 23.14 -15.18
C GLN A 537 23.75 22.64 -16.24
N LYS A 538 24.09 21.51 -16.85
CA LYS A 538 23.20 20.76 -17.71
C LYS A 538 22.52 19.62 -16.96
N VAL A 539 21.35 19.23 -17.44
CA VAL A 539 20.65 18.01 -17.00
C VAL A 539 21.60 16.82 -17.09
N LYS A 540 21.70 16.03 -16.01
CA LYS A 540 22.51 14.82 -15.95
C LYS A 540 21.74 13.69 -16.62
N ARG A 541 22.44 12.88 -17.41
CA ARG A 541 21.90 11.64 -18.00
C ARG A 541 20.65 11.83 -18.85
N ALA A 542 20.47 13.02 -19.43
CA ALA A 542 19.32 13.33 -20.26
C ALA A 542 19.16 12.35 -21.43
N ALA A 543 17.92 12.01 -21.72
CA ALA A 543 17.51 11.35 -22.95
C ALA A 543 17.63 12.31 -24.14
N PRO A 544 17.65 11.79 -25.38
CA PRO A 544 17.51 12.57 -26.60
C PRO A 544 16.35 13.58 -26.50
N GLY A 545 16.59 14.81 -26.94
CA GLY A 545 15.62 15.93 -26.85
C GLY A 545 15.50 16.55 -25.46
N GLY A 546 16.18 15.98 -24.46
CA GLY A 546 16.19 16.40 -23.07
C GLY A 546 17.43 17.20 -22.64
N GLU A 547 18.43 17.32 -23.51
CA GLU A 547 19.71 17.93 -23.17
C GLU A 547 19.62 19.46 -23.10
N GLY A 548 19.91 20.04 -21.94
CA GLY A 548 20.03 21.49 -21.81
C GLY A 548 20.25 21.96 -20.39
N LEU A 549 19.98 23.23 -20.13
CA LEU A 549 20.27 23.87 -18.85
C LEU A 549 19.26 23.45 -17.77
N VAL A 550 19.74 23.33 -16.53
CA VAL A 550 18.90 23.15 -15.34
C VAL A 550 18.24 24.47 -14.98
N ILE A 551 16.94 24.45 -14.67
CA ILE A 551 16.16 25.66 -14.34
C ILE A 551 16.58 26.26 -12.99
N ASP A 552 16.35 27.56 -12.80
CA ASP A 552 16.39 28.20 -11.49
C ASP A 552 15.17 27.79 -10.66
N HIS A 553 15.39 26.83 -9.76
CA HIS A 553 14.35 26.31 -8.86
C HIS A 553 13.88 27.35 -7.82
N PHE A 554 14.61 28.46 -7.66
CA PHE A 554 14.18 29.56 -6.81
C PHE A 554 13.32 30.59 -7.56
N SER A 555 13.17 30.47 -8.89
CA SER A 555 12.41 31.39 -9.73
C SER A 555 11.05 30.81 -10.10
N ARG A 556 9.98 31.51 -9.67
CA ARG A 556 8.58 31.13 -9.97
C ARG A 556 8.26 31.11 -11.47
N GLU A 557 8.88 32.00 -12.24
CA GLU A 557 8.63 32.05 -13.70
C GLU A 557 9.37 30.93 -14.44
N ALA A 558 10.61 30.61 -14.04
CA ALA A 558 11.37 29.52 -14.65
C ALA A 558 10.68 28.16 -14.44
N VAL A 559 10.18 27.90 -13.23
CA VAL A 559 9.42 26.68 -12.91
C VAL A 559 8.10 26.62 -13.68
N LYS A 560 7.35 27.73 -13.74
CA LYS A 560 6.13 27.82 -14.54
C LYS A 560 6.38 27.49 -16.02
N HIS A 561 7.34 28.15 -16.66
CA HIS A 561 7.66 27.91 -18.07
C HIS A 561 8.13 26.48 -18.34
N TYR A 562 8.86 25.87 -17.40
CA TYR A 562 9.22 24.46 -17.46
C TYR A 562 7.97 23.56 -17.49
N LEU A 563 7.00 23.80 -16.60
CA LEU A 563 5.79 22.98 -16.48
C LEU A 563 4.84 23.14 -17.67
N GLU A 564 4.75 24.34 -18.27
CA GLU A 564 3.92 24.61 -19.46
C GLU A 564 4.25 23.71 -20.66
N ARG A 565 5.48 23.17 -20.75
CA ARG A 565 5.83 22.25 -21.83
C ARG A 565 5.10 20.91 -21.72
N PHE A 566 4.89 20.43 -20.49
CA PHE A 566 4.17 19.19 -20.25
C PHE A 566 2.69 19.38 -20.60
N ASP A 567 2.12 20.53 -20.28
CA ASP A 567 0.76 20.87 -20.70
C ASP A 567 0.59 20.78 -22.21
N LYS A 568 1.55 21.34 -22.96
CA LYS A 568 1.55 21.28 -24.43
C LYS A 568 1.67 19.83 -24.93
N ALA A 569 2.56 19.03 -24.33
CA ALA A 569 2.76 17.64 -24.74
C ALA A 569 1.52 16.76 -24.47
N PHE A 570 0.95 16.82 -23.26
CA PHE A 570 -0.24 16.04 -22.89
C PHE A 570 -1.49 16.51 -23.63
N SER A 571 -1.72 17.82 -23.74
CA SER A 571 -2.90 18.34 -24.48
C SER A 571 -2.80 18.10 -25.99
N GLY A 572 -1.59 18.18 -26.57
CA GLY A 572 -1.37 17.99 -27.99
C GLY A 572 -1.48 16.53 -28.45
N SER A 573 -1.11 15.58 -27.59
CA SER A 573 -1.17 14.13 -27.88
C SER A 573 -2.50 13.48 -27.46
N GLY A 574 -3.17 14.01 -26.44
CA GLY A 574 -4.32 13.34 -25.82
C GLY A 574 -3.93 12.14 -24.95
N THR A 575 -2.63 11.91 -24.71
CA THR A 575 -2.13 10.88 -23.81
C THR A 575 -2.66 11.13 -22.39
N PRO A 576 -3.19 10.10 -21.69
CA PRO A 576 -3.57 10.25 -20.28
C PRO A 576 -2.36 10.60 -19.41
N TYR A 577 -2.59 11.37 -18.34
CA TYR A 577 -1.54 11.63 -17.35
C TYR A 577 -1.11 10.34 -16.62
N PRO A 578 0.16 10.24 -16.17
CA PRO A 578 0.60 9.16 -15.29
C PRO A 578 -0.12 9.22 -13.94
N SER A 579 0.02 8.15 -13.16
CA SER A 579 -0.50 8.06 -11.79
C SER A 579 0.19 9.04 -10.83
N VAL A 580 1.50 9.25 -11.01
CA VAL A 580 2.31 10.17 -10.21
C VAL A 580 3.39 10.81 -11.09
N PHE A 581 3.62 12.10 -10.90
CA PHE A 581 4.83 12.77 -11.35
C PHE A 581 5.92 12.69 -10.29
N PHE A 582 7.11 12.29 -10.68
CA PHE A 582 8.26 12.13 -9.78
C PHE A 582 9.31 13.23 -9.99
N ASN A 583 9.96 13.64 -8.91
CA ASN A 583 11.19 14.44 -8.91
C ASN A 583 12.27 13.74 -8.05
N ASP A 584 13.41 13.50 -8.68
CA ASP A 584 14.62 12.93 -8.07
C ASP A 584 15.25 13.91 -7.06
N SER A 585 16.20 13.41 -6.29
CA SER A 585 17.02 14.14 -5.32
C SER A 585 17.58 15.45 -5.90
N TYR A 586 17.62 16.47 -5.05
CA TYR A 586 18.05 17.80 -5.48
C TYR A 586 19.57 17.82 -5.71
N GLU A 587 19.98 17.80 -6.98
CA GLU A 587 21.38 17.86 -7.41
C GLU A 587 21.70 19.11 -8.25
N VAL A 588 21.18 20.27 -7.85
CA VAL A 588 21.44 21.56 -8.53
C VAL A 588 22.71 22.21 -7.95
N TYR A 589 23.85 21.89 -8.54
CA TYR A 589 25.17 22.24 -8.02
C TYR A 589 25.49 23.72 -8.13
N GLY A 590 25.93 24.30 -7.01
CA GLY A 590 26.39 25.69 -6.94
C GLY A 590 25.27 26.73 -7.04
N ALA A 591 24.00 26.31 -7.15
CA ALA A 591 22.86 27.19 -7.22
C ALA A 591 22.55 27.79 -5.84
N ASN A 592 23.11 28.97 -5.59
CA ASN A 592 23.00 29.67 -4.32
C ASN A 592 22.41 31.08 -4.49
N TRP A 593 21.83 31.42 -5.62
CA TRP A 593 21.29 32.75 -5.84
C TRP A 593 20.13 32.69 -6.82
N THR A 594 19.30 33.72 -6.80
CA THR A 594 18.34 34.03 -7.87
C THR A 594 18.33 35.54 -8.08
N PRO A 595 18.07 36.07 -9.29
CA PRO A 595 18.08 37.51 -9.53
C PRO A 595 17.22 38.33 -8.55
N ALA A 596 16.10 37.77 -8.07
CA ALA A 596 15.21 38.43 -7.12
C ALA A 596 15.67 38.37 -5.64
N MET A 597 16.85 37.81 -5.34
CA MET A 597 17.29 37.51 -3.97
C MET A 597 17.25 38.71 -3.02
N PHE A 598 17.68 39.91 -3.45
CA PHE A 598 17.66 41.09 -2.59
C PHE A 598 16.24 41.51 -2.21
N GLU A 599 15.33 41.51 -3.18
CA GLU A 599 13.91 41.87 -2.97
C GLU A 599 13.23 40.83 -2.07
N GLU A 600 13.39 39.55 -2.39
CA GLU A 600 12.79 38.45 -1.64
C GLU A 600 13.32 38.38 -0.21
N PHE A 601 14.63 38.56 -0.01
CA PHE A 601 15.22 38.62 1.33
C PHE A 601 14.65 39.78 2.14
N ALA A 602 14.61 41.00 1.58
CA ALA A 602 14.11 42.17 2.29
C ALA A 602 12.63 42.01 2.68
N LYS A 603 11.82 41.49 1.77
CA LYS A 603 10.40 41.19 1.98
C LYS A 603 10.18 40.17 3.10
N ARG A 604 11.02 39.14 3.18
CA ARG A 604 10.85 37.99 4.09
C ARG A 604 11.49 38.19 5.45
N ARG A 605 12.61 38.90 5.54
CA ARG A 605 13.41 39.06 6.77
C ARG A 605 13.24 40.43 7.41
N GLY A 606 12.64 41.40 6.71
CA GLY A 606 12.35 42.73 7.23
C GLY A 606 13.56 43.69 7.27
N TYR A 607 14.68 43.31 6.65
CA TYR A 607 15.86 44.16 6.48
C TYR A 607 16.58 43.83 5.17
N ARG A 608 17.38 44.78 4.67
CA ARG A 608 18.09 44.64 3.39
C ARG A 608 19.34 43.79 3.56
N LEU A 609 19.51 42.79 2.68
CA LEU A 609 20.74 41.99 2.67
C LEU A 609 21.94 42.83 2.25
N GLU A 610 21.71 43.86 1.43
CA GLU A 610 22.72 44.84 1.01
C GLU A 610 23.41 45.50 2.20
N ASP A 611 22.69 45.76 3.29
CA ASP A 611 23.26 46.41 4.48
C ASP A 611 24.13 45.45 5.31
N LYS A 612 24.06 44.15 5.02
CA LYS A 612 24.64 43.04 5.80
C LYS A 612 25.57 42.14 5.01
N LEU A 613 26.08 42.60 3.86
CA LEU A 613 27.04 41.84 3.07
C LEU A 613 28.33 41.46 3.83
N PRO A 614 28.94 42.34 4.66
CA PRO A 614 30.11 41.97 5.46
C PRO A 614 29.83 40.81 6.43
N GLU A 615 28.67 40.79 7.08
CA GLU A 615 28.22 39.72 7.96
C GLU A 615 27.97 38.41 7.19
N LEU A 616 27.24 38.47 6.07
CA LEU A 616 26.94 37.32 5.22
C LEU A 616 28.21 36.55 4.81
N ILE A 617 29.22 37.27 4.33
CA ILE A 617 30.48 36.67 3.84
C ILE A 617 31.55 36.48 4.92
N GLY A 618 31.24 36.80 6.18
CA GLY A 618 32.06 36.49 7.34
C GLY A 618 33.21 37.48 7.63
N TYR A 619 33.11 38.72 7.17
CA TYR A 619 34.04 39.79 7.56
C TYR A 619 33.69 40.41 8.92
N ASN A 620 32.40 40.51 9.24
CA ASN A 620 31.89 40.95 10.53
C ASN A 620 31.16 39.80 11.21
N ASP A 621 31.31 39.66 12.52
CA ASP A 621 30.61 38.64 13.30
C ASP A 621 29.28 39.17 13.83
N ASP A 622 28.19 38.56 13.38
CA ASP A 622 26.83 38.76 13.90
C ASP A 622 26.26 37.46 14.50
N GLY A 623 27.13 36.50 14.85
CA GLY A 623 26.73 35.15 15.23
C GLY A 623 26.18 34.33 14.05
N ASN A 624 26.54 34.70 12.81
CA ASN A 624 26.03 34.13 11.56
C ASN A 624 24.50 34.24 11.41
N LYS A 625 23.87 35.24 12.04
CA LYS A 625 22.42 35.48 11.89
C LYS A 625 22.07 35.75 10.44
N THR A 626 22.80 36.65 9.78
CA THR A 626 22.57 37.01 8.37
C THR A 626 22.71 35.79 7.44
N LEU A 627 23.68 34.90 7.72
CA LEU A 627 23.86 33.67 6.94
C LEU A 627 22.67 32.71 7.07
N ALA A 628 22.16 32.52 8.30
CA ALA A 628 21.00 31.68 8.55
C ALA A 628 19.74 32.24 7.89
N ASP A 629 19.49 33.55 8.01
CA ASP A 629 18.36 34.24 7.35
C ASP A 629 18.42 34.09 5.82
N TYR A 630 19.61 34.15 5.24
CA TYR A 630 19.81 33.99 3.80
C TYR A 630 19.56 32.55 3.33
N ARG A 631 20.04 31.55 4.09
CA ARG A 631 19.80 30.13 3.78
C ARG A 631 18.34 29.74 3.94
N GLU A 632 17.69 30.27 4.97
CA GLU A 632 16.26 30.13 5.17
C GLU A 632 15.46 30.78 4.03
N THR A 633 15.89 31.96 3.55
CA THR A 633 15.29 32.60 2.35
C THR A 633 15.41 31.71 1.11
N LEU A 634 16.58 31.10 0.86
CA LEU A 634 16.73 30.11 -0.22
C LEU A 634 15.79 28.92 -0.05
N GLY A 635 15.66 28.41 1.19
CA GLY A 635 14.78 27.30 1.50
C GLY A 635 13.30 27.60 1.24
N GLU A 636 12.84 28.79 1.65
CA GLU A 636 11.48 29.25 1.41
C GLU A 636 11.20 29.48 -0.08
N LEU A 637 12.15 30.04 -0.83
CA LEU A 637 12.02 30.21 -2.28
C LEU A 637 11.88 28.86 -2.98
N LEU A 638 12.68 27.85 -2.59
CA LEU A 638 12.53 26.51 -3.15
C LEU A 638 11.17 25.88 -2.79
N TYR A 639 10.75 26.02 -1.53
CA TYR A 639 9.45 25.51 -1.08
C TYR A 639 8.30 26.11 -1.90
N GLU A 640 8.25 27.44 -2.02
CA GLU A 640 7.11 28.14 -2.64
C GLU A 640 7.16 28.10 -4.17
N ASN A 641 8.32 28.41 -4.76
CA ASN A 641 8.44 28.62 -6.20
C ASN A 641 8.65 27.32 -6.97
N PHE A 642 9.19 26.27 -6.34
CA PHE A 642 9.35 24.97 -6.98
C PHE A 642 8.35 23.95 -6.44
N THR A 643 8.46 23.56 -5.17
CA THR A 643 7.75 22.38 -4.66
C THR A 643 6.24 22.59 -4.64
N CYS A 644 5.75 23.68 -4.05
CA CYS A 644 4.31 23.99 -4.02
C CYS A 644 3.76 24.28 -5.42
N GLN A 645 4.48 25.05 -6.24
CA GLN A 645 4.04 25.35 -7.60
C GLN A 645 3.91 24.08 -8.48
N TRP A 646 4.85 23.15 -8.36
CA TRP A 646 4.81 21.87 -9.05
C TRP A 646 3.68 20.98 -8.55
N HIS A 647 3.49 20.88 -7.22
CA HIS A 647 2.35 20.18 -6.63
C HIS A 647 1.02 20.75 -7.13
N ASP A 648 0.82 22.07 -7.05
CA ASP A 648 -0.43 22.72 -7.43
C ASP A 648 -0.71 22.56 -8.94
N TRP A 649 0.34 22.60 -9.76
CA TRP A 649 0.23 22.30 -11.18
C TRP A 649 -0.24 20.85 -11.42
N ALA A 650 0.34 19.86 -10.75
CA ALA A 650 -0.07 18.47 -10.90
C ALA A 650 -1.49 18.22 -10.36
N ALA A 651 -1.83 18.78 -9.20
CA ALA A 651 -3.12 18.67 -8.55
C ALA A 651 -4.26 19.24 -9.41
N ALA A 652 -4.02 20.36 -10.11
CA ALA A 652 -4.97 20.93 -11.07
C ALA A 652 -5.29 20.00 -12.26
N ARG A 653 -4.51 18.93 -12.46
CA ARG A 653 -4.70 17.87 -13.46
C ARG A 653 -5.17 16.55 -12.86
N GLY A 654 -5.43 16.51 -11.55
CA GLY A 654 -5.80 15.29 -10.82
C GLY A 654 -4.67 14.28 -10.66
N VAL A 655 -3.41 14.73 -10.76
CA VAL A 655 -2.20 13.89 -10.68
C VAL A 655 -1.46 14.19 -9.37
N LYS A 656 -0.91 13.15 -8.74
CA LYS A 656 -0.11 13.28 -7.52
C LYS A 656 1.35 13.56 -7.84
N VAL A 657 2.09 14.10 -6.87
CA VAL A 657 3.55 14.27 -6.96
C VAL A 657 4.30 13.48 -5.88
N ARG A 658 5.43 12.89 -6.27
CA ARG A 658 6.36 12.21 -5.38
C ARG A 658 7.74 12.83 -5.46
N ASN A 659 8.35 13.12 -4.32
CA ASN A 659 9.58 13.91 -4.28
C ASN A 659 10.64 13.35 -3.35
N GLN A 660 11.86 13.23 -3.86
CA GLN A 660 13.08 13.10 -3.06
C GLN A 660 13.61 14.48 -2.69
N ALA A 661 13.22 14.97 -1.50
CA ALA A 661 13.59 16.32 -1.07
C ALA A 661 15.05 16.47 -0.64
N HIS A 662 15.73 15.38 -0.31
CA HIS A 662 17.11 15.41 0.16
C HIS A 662 18.06 15.92 -0.93
N GLY A 663 19.20 16.47 -0.49
CA GLY A 663 20.09 17.27 -1.33
C GLY A 663 19.67 18.74 -1.45
N SER A 664 18.42 19.09 -1.11
CA SER A 664 17.96 20.48 -1.19
C SER A 664 18.57 21.34 -0.06
N PRO A 665 18.67 22.67 -0.25
CA PRO A 665 19.10 23.58 0.80
C PRO A 665 17.99 23.97 1.80
N ALA A 666 16.75 23.51 1.55
CA ALA A 666 15.59 23.82 2.36
C ALA A 666 15.45 22.84 3.54
N ASN A 667 14.56 23.18 4.48
CA ASN A 667 14.18 22.24 5.53
C ASN A 667 13.48 21.02 4.89
N LEU A 668 14.10 19.84 5.00
CA LEU A 668 13.62 18.62 4.36
C LEU A 668 12.20 18.25 4.79
N LEU A 669 11.85 18.45 6.07
CA LEU A 669 10.52 18.12 6.58
C LEU A 669 9.43 18.93 5.88
N ASP A 670 9.69 20.20 5.61
CA ASP A 670 8.74 21.09 4.95
C ASP A 670 8.59 20.74 3.47
N ILE A 671 9.69 20.44 2.77
CA ILE A 671 9.64 20.05 1.36
C ILE A 671 8.95 18.69 1.19
N TYR A 672 9.24 17.71 2.05
CA TYR A 672 8.49 16.46 2.06
C TYR A 672 7.02 16.68 2.40
N ALA A 673 6.71 17.58 3.34
CA ALA A 673 5.33 17.93 3.69
C ALA A 673 4.55 18.65 2.57
N ALA A 674 5.21 19.21 1.56
CA ALA A 674 4.54 19.91 0.46
C ALA A 674 4.02 18.99 -0.68
N VAL A 675 4.39 17.71 -0.72
CA VAL A 675 4.05 16.79 -1.85
C VAL A 675 3.13 15.63 -1.44
N ASP A 676 2.41 14.97 -2.33
CA ASP A 676 1.52 13.85 -1.95
C ASP A 676 2.25 12.67 -1.32
N ILE A 677 3.44 12.34 -1.86
CA ILE A 677 4.23 11.18 -1.45
C ILE A 677 5.68 11.61 -1.19
N PRO A 678 6.11 11.76 0.08
CA PRO A 678 7.51 11.92 0.43
C PRO A 678 8.32 10.69 0.03
N GLU A 679 9.49 10.86 -0.60
CA GLU A 679 10.39 9.76 -0.94
C GLU A 679 11.78 9.91 -0.30
N ILE A 680 12.22 8.91 0.47
CA ILE A 680 13.59 8.81 0.99
C ILE A 680 14.45 7.94 0.08
N GLU A 681 15.72 7.73 0.42
CA GLU A 681 16.62 6.85 -0.31
C GLU A 681 17.35 5.91 0.66
N GLY A 682 17.50 4.64 0.27
CA GLY A 682 18.42 3.70 0.87
C GLY A 682 19.71 3.59 0.07
N PHE A 683 20.85 4.00 0.66
CA PHE A 683 22.12 4.08 -0.05
C PHE A 683 23.24 3.30 0.66
N GLY A 684 23.74 2.24 0.02
CA GLY A 684 24.76 1.34 0.60
C GLY A 684 24.17 0.19 1.42
N LEU A 685 25.04 -0.62 2.03
CA LEU A 685 24.68 -1.81 2.80
C LEU A 685 24.98 -1.63 4.29
N SER A 686 24.05 -2.02 5.14
CA SER A 686 24.24 -2.05 6.59
C SER A 686 24.84 -3.38 7.04
N ASP A 687 25.68 -3.36 8.07
CA ASP A 687 26.17 -4.58 8.72
C ASP A 687 25.31 -4.89 9.95
N PHE A 688 24.43 -5.88 9.82
CA PHE A 688 23.50 -6.32 10.86
C PHE A 688 24.02 -7.51 11.68
N ASN A 689 25.20 -8.06 11.35
CA ASN A 689 25.74 -9.28 11.97
C ASN A 689 24.73 -10.45 12.02
N ILE A 690 23.84 -10.56 11.03
CA ILE A 690 22.82 -11.62 10.94
C ILE A 690 23.48 -12.96 10.64
N ARG A 691 23.13 -14.00 11.41
CA ARG A 691 23.72 -15.34 11.23
C ARG A 691 23.34 -15.93 9.87
N GLY A 692 24.35 -16.40 9.13
CA GLY A 692 24.17 -16.99 7.80
C GLY A 692 23.95 -15.97 6.67
N LEU A 693 23.92 -14.66 6.97
CA LEU A 693 23.88 -13.63 5.92
C LEU A 693 25.24 -13.53 5.22
N ARG A 694 25.22 -13.39 3.89
CA ARG A 694 26.44 -13.18 3.11
C ARG A 694 27.07 -11.83 3.41
N THR A 695 28.39 -11.81 3.58
CA THR A 695 29.19 -10.60 3.46
C THR A 695 29.99 -10.64 2.16
N ASP A 696 30.25 -9.47 1.59
CA ASP A 696 30.99 -9.35 0.33
C ASP A 696 32.09 -8.26 0.43
N PRO A 697 33.18 -8.53 1.18
CA PRO A 697 34.17 -7.51 1.50
C PRO A 697 34.81 -6.90 0.24
N GLY A 698 34.83 -5.56 0.18
CA GLY A 698 35.37 -4.82 -0.97
C GLY A 698 34.38 -4.57 -2.11
N PHE A 699 33.19 -5.17 -2.04
CA PHE A 699 32.13 -5.03 -3.06
C PHE A 699 30.85 -4.37 -2.51
N THR A 700 30.96 -3.71 -1.35
CA THR A 700 29.87 -3.01 -0.68
C THR A 700 30.27 -1.58 -0.33
N ARG A 701 29.25 -0.72 -0.15
CA ARG A 701 29.40 0.62 0.42
C ARG A 701 28.84 0.68 1.82
N LYS A 702 29.41 1.56 2.63
CA LYS A 702 28.81 1.94 3.91
C LYS A 702 27.40 2.49 3.64
N ASN A 703 26.42 2.05 4.42
CA ASN A 703 25.11 2.67 4.43
C ASN A 703 25.17 4.13 4.96
N ASP A 704 24.69 5.08 4.17
CA ASP A 704 24.52 6.49 4.55
C ASP A 704 23.07 6.81 5.01
N SER A 705 22.15 5.85 4.87
CA SER A 705 20.73 5.94 5.24
C SER A 705 20.44 5.17 6.53
N ASP A 706 20.98 5.65 7.66
CA ASP A 706 20.64 5.08 8.97
C ASP A 706 19.24 5.50 9.45
N VAL A 707 18.85 5.05 10.64
CA VAL A 707 17.55 5.37 11.25
C VAL A 707 17.32 6.88 11.35
N SER A 708 18.37 7.66 11.59
CA SER A 708 18.24 9.11 11.71
C SER A 708 17.87 9.77 10.39
N MET A 709 18.36 9.23 9.27
CA MET A 709 18.06 9.73 7.92
C MET A 709 16.74 9.18 7.37
N LEU A 710 16.49 7.87 7.54
CA LEU A 710 15.32 7.19 6.96
C LEU A 710 13.99 7.73 7.45
N LYS A 711 13.97 8.36 8.64
CA LYS A 711 12.73 8.88 9.23
C LYS A 711 12.32 10.27 8.74
N TYR A 712 13.16 11.01 7.99
CA TYR A 712 12.77 12.35 7.52
C TYR A 712 11.48 12.34 6.68
N ALA A 713 11.38 11.41 5.72
CA ALA A 713 10.22 11.32 4.84
C ALA A 713 8.99 10.79 5.58
N SER A 714 9.14 9.75 6.40
CA SER A 714 8.02 9.17 7.17
C SER A 714 7.50 10.12 8.24
N SER A 715 8.38 10.87 8.90
CA SER A 715 7.97 11.91 9.86
C SER A 715 7.13 12.99 9.20
N ALA A 716 7.57 13.51 8.05
CA ALA A 716 6.77 14.47 7.30
C ALA A 716 5.41 13.87 6.87
N ALA A 717 5.39 12.60 6.42
CA ALA A 717 4.16 11.91 6.06
C ALA A 717 3.20 11.76 7.26
N HIS A 718 3.69 11.26 8.40
CA HIS A 718 2.89 11.02 9.59
C HIS A 718 2.33 12.33 10.18
N VAL A 719 3.17 13.36 10.32
CA VAL A 719 2.77 14.67 10.87
C VAL A 719 1.68 15.32 10.03
N THR A 720 1.70 15.10 8.70
CA THR A 720 0.77 15.71 7.74
C THR A 720 -0.33 14.77 7.22
N GLY A 721 -0.45 13.55 7.78
CA GLY A 721 -1.58 12.65 7.51
C GLY A 721 -1.51 11.96 6.15
N LYS A 722 -0.30 11.82 5.58
CA LYS A 722 -0.10 11.18 4.29
C LYS A 722 -0.03 9.66 4.44
N PRO A 723 -0.76 8.90 3.62
CA PRO A 723 -0.83 7.45 3.75
C PRO A 723 0.43 6.72 3.26
N LEU A 724 1.21 7.35 2.37
CA LEU A 724 2.34 6.73 1.69
C LEU A 724 3.65 7.48 2.00
N THR A 725 4.67 6.71 2.36
CA THR A 725 6.07 7.14 2.42
C THR A 725 6.88 6.24 1.50
N SER A 726 7.41 6.83 0.43
CA SER A 726 8.16 6.11 -0.59
C SER A 726 9.65 6.01 -0.25
N SER A 727 10.33 5.08 -0.92
CA SER A 727 11.79 5.00 -0.91
C SER A 727 12.32 4.59 -2.26
N GLU A 728 13.31 5.33 -2.76
CA GLU A 728 14.29 4.76 -3.68
C GLU A 728 15.09 3.70 -2.92
N THR A 729 15.03 2.45 -3.37
CA THR A 729 15.39 1.30 -2.57
C THR A 729 16.55 0.54 -3.22
N PHE A 730 17.61 0.34 -2.42
CA PHE A 730 18.83 -0.41 -2.72
C PHE A 730 19.85 0.27 -3.63
N THR A 731 19.91 1.60 -3.63
CA THR A 731 20.91 2.33 -4.41
C THR A 731 22.31 1.99 -3.88
N TRP A 732 23.16 1.43 -4.75
CA TRP A 732 24.51 0.99 -4.37
C TRP A 732 24.57 -0.01 -3.21
N LEU A 733 23.58 -0.89 -3.06
CA LEU A 733 23.56 -1.88 -1.99
C LEU A 733 24.82 -2.78 -2.04
N THR A 734 25.06 -3.43 -3.18
CA THR A 734 26.31 -4.14 -3.47
C THR A 734 26.70 -3.93 -4.93
N GLU A 735 27.78 -4.54 -5.41
CA GLU A 735 28.13 -4.48 -6.82
C GLU A 735 27.03 -4.99 -7.77
N HIS A 736 26.99 -4.46 -8.98
CA HIS A 736 25.84 -4.55 -9.91
C HIS A 736 25.27 -5.97 -10.10
N PHE A 737 26.15 -6.95 -10.31
CA PHE A 737 25.80 -8.36 -10.56
C PHE A 737 26.00 -9.26 -9.34
N ARG A 738 26.31 -8.67 -8.18
CA ARG A 738 26.62 -9.36 -6.94
C ARG A 738 25.51 -9.21 -5.90
N THR A 739 24.43 -8.47 -6.12
CA THR A 739 23.34 -8.35 -5.12
C THR A 739 22.47 -9.61 -5.04
N SER A 740 22.31 -10.18 -3.83
CA SER A 740 21.38 -11.28 -3.55
C SER A 740 20.08 -10.80 -2.88
N LEU A 741 18.99 -11.53 -3.07
CA LEU A 741 17.71 -11.28 -2.37
C LEU A 741 17.88 -11.31 -0.84
N SER A 742 18.78 -12.15 -0.33
CA SER A 742 19.06 -12.28 1.10
C SER A 742 19.74 -11.04 1.69
N GLN A 743 20.57 -10.32 0.93
CA GLN A 743 21.17 -9.05 1.35
C GLN A 743 20.20 -7.87 1.22
N MET A 744 19.19 -7.97 0.35
CA MET A 744 18.16 -6.93 0.21
C MET A 744 17.21 -6.89 1.41
N LYS A 745 16.81 -8.04 1.96
CA LYS A 745 15.79 -8.10 3.02
C LYS A 745 16.14 -7.29 4.29
N PRO A 746 17.36 -7.36 4.87
CA PRO A 746 17.63 -6.67 6.13
C PRO A 746 17.58 -5.13 6.02
N ASP A 747 18.12 -4.55 4.94
CA ASP A 747 18.03 -3.10 4.72
C ASP A 747 16.59 -2.66 4.37
N LEU A 748 15.81 -3.50 3.68
CA LEU A 748 14.37 -3.28 3.50
C LEU A 748 13.62 -3.27 4.83
N ASP A 749 13.92 -4.23 5.71
CA ASP A 749 13.31 -4.32 7.04
C ASP A 749 13.67 -3.11 7.90
N LEU A 750 14.91 -2.60 7.79
CA LEU A 750 15.32 -1.35 8.42
C LEU A 750 14.44 -0.18 7.94
N MET A 751 14.24 -0.03 6.62
CA MET A 751 13.39 1.01 6.04
C MET A 751 11.93 0.90 6.51
N PHE A 752 11.37 -0.31 6.51
CA PHE A 752 10.01 -0.57 7.03
C PHE A 752 9.89 -0.18 8.50
N THR A 753 10.88 -0.50 9.33
CA THR A 753 10.89 -0.08 10.75
C THR A 753 11.08 1.43 10.95
N CYS A 754 11.41 2.16 9.89
CA CYS A 754 11.51 3.63 9.90
C CYS A 754 10.28 4.31 9.29
N GLY A 755 9.26 3.56 8.85
CA GLY A 755 7.99 4.10 8.35
C GLY A 755 7.87 4.18 6.83
N VAL A 756 8.86 3.69 6.07
CA VAL A 756 8.69 3.47 4.63
C VAL A 756 7.62 2.42 4.41
N ASN A 757 6.70 2.65 3.48
CA ASN A 757 5.62 1.72 3.17
C ASN A 757 5.26 1.67 1.67
N HIS A 758 6.07 2.27 0.79
CA HIS A 758 5.88 2.28 -0.65
C HIS A 758 7.23 2.24 -1.40
N VAL A 759 7.86 1.07 -1.51
CA VAL A 759 9.24 0.94 -2.01
C VAL A 759 9.33 0.92 -3.53
N PHE A 760 10.37 1.56 -4.06
CA PHE A 760 10.74 1.55 -5.48
C PHE A 760 12.16 1.04 -5.64
N PHE A 761 12.34 -0.08 -6.33
CA PHE A 761 13.70 -0.54 -6.67
C PHE A 761 14.42 0.52 -7.51
N HIS A 762 15.69 0.74 -7.18
CA HIS A 762 16.64 1.45 -8.02
C HIS A 762 17.55 0.43 -8.75
N GLY A 763 17.12 -0.22 -9.83
CA GLY A 763 15.83 -0.18 -10.52
C GLY A 763 15.83 -1.27 -11.59
N SER A 764 14.99 -1.12 -12.61
CA SER A 764 14.92 -2.04 -13.75
C SER A 764 15.23 -1.28 -15.04
N CYS A 765 16.22 -1.71 -15.82
CA CYS A 765 16.48 -1.09 -17.12
C CYS A 765 15.56 -1.72 -18.18
N TYR A 766 14.92 -0.91 -19.01
CA TYR A 766 14.26 -1.40 -20.22
C TYR A 766 15.28 -2.14 -21.08
N SER A 767 14.94 -3.36 -21.48
CA SER A 767 15.70 -4.14 -22.44
C SER A 767 14.72 -4.76 -23.44
N PRO A 768 14.96 -4.64 -24.75
CA PRO A 768 14.24 -5.40 -25.76
C PRO A 768 14.42 -6.90 -25.57
N ALA A 769 13.43 -7.71 -25.95
CA ALA A 769 13.45 -9.16 -25.83
C ALA A 769 14.54 -9.82 -26.69
N GLU A 770 14.87 -9.19 -27.82
CA GLU A 770 15.90 -9.61 -28.76
C GLU A 770 17.32 -9.18 -28.37
N ALA A 771 17.49 -8.37 -27.32
CA ALA A 771 18.81 -7.93 -26.88
C ALA A 771 19.62 -9.12 -26.35
N GLU A 772 20.87 -9.25 -26.82
CA GLU A 772 21.78 -10.28 -26.31
C GLU A 772 21.99 -10.11 -24.81
N TRP A 773 21.98 -11.22 -24.07
CA TRP A 773 22.28 -11.20 -22.63
C TRP A 773 23.67 -10.58 -22.40
N PRO A 774 23.85 -9.67 -21.43
CA PRO A 774 22.97 -9.37 -20.31
C PRO A 774 21.74 -8.52 -20.67
N GLY A 775 21.68 -7.89 -21.83
CA GLY A 775 20.67 -6.90 -22.20
C GLY A 775 21.09 -5.51 -21.75
N TRP A 776 20.15 -4.57 -21.79
CA TRP A 776 20.43 -3.16 -21.47
C TRP A 776 20.56 -2.94 -19.96
N ARG A 777 21.42 -1.99 -19.55
CA ARG A 777 21.80 -1.79 -18.14
C ARG A 777 21.81 -0.33 -17.74
N PHE A 778 21.45 -0.08 -16.49
CA PHE A 778 21.71 1.17 -15.81
C PHE A 778 22.93 1.01 -14.89
N TYR A 779 23.69 2.08 -14.64
CA TYR A 779 25.00 1.94 -13.99
C TYR A 779 24.93 1.74 -12.46
N ALA A 780 23.93 2.30 -11.78
CA ALA A 780 23.86 2.32 -10.32
C ALA A 780 23.12 1.08 -9.79
N SER A 781 23.68 0.44 -8.76
CA SER A 781 23.50 -0.99 -8.54
C SER A 781 22.35 -1.39 -7.60
N VAL A 782 21.27 -1.84 -8.22
CA VAL A 782 20.71 -3.21 -8.14
C VAL A 782 20.15 -3.56 -9.53
N ASP A 783 20.48 -4.75 -10.06
CA ASP A 783 19.97 -5.24 -11.37
C ASP A 783 18.71 -6.10 -11.17
N MET A 784 17.60 -5.51 -10.70
CA MET A 784 16.32 -6.21 -10.52
C MET A 784 15.58 -6.25 -11.86
N THR A 785 16.05 -7.10 -12.78
CA THR A 785 15.55 -7.20 -14.16
C THR A 785 15.26 -8.65 -14.57
N PRO A 786 14.37 -8.89 -15.56
CA PRO A 786 14.11 -10.23 -16.09
C PRO A 786 15.34 -10.98 -16.60
N ASN A 787 16.39 -10.25 -16.97
CA ASN A 787 17.63 -10.81 -17.50
C ASN A 787 18.62 -11.22 -16.40
N ASN A 788 18.32 -10.92 -15.13
CA ASN A 788 19.09 -11.38 -13.99
C ASN A 788 18.52 -12.71 -13.48
N SER A 789 19.37 -13.70 -13.19
CA SER A 789 18.95 -15.03 -12.72
C SER A 789 18.08 -14.98 -11.47
N ILE A 790 18.29 -14.01 -10.58
CA ILE A 790 17.46 -13.86 -9.36
C ILE A 790 16.01 -13.50 -9.64
N TRP A 791 15.67 -13.03 -10.85
CA TRP A 791 14.30 -12.74 -11.26
C TRP A 791 13.37 -13.93 -11.09
N ARG A 792 13.91 -15.14 -11.30
CA ARG A 792 13.18 -16.39 -11.08
C ARG A 792 12.59 -16.45 -9.68
N ASP A 793 13.34 -16.05 -8.66
CA ASP A 793 12.96 -16.20 -7.25
C ASP A 793 12.47 -14.88 -6.61
N ALA A 794 12.60 -13.76 -7.32
CA ALA A 794 12.10 -12.44 -6.96
C ALA A 794 10.60 -12.39 -6.56
N PRO A 795 9.66 -13.17 -7.13
CA PRO A 795 8.26 -13.18 -6.68
C PRO A 795 8.08 -13.44 -5.17
N SER A 796 9.01 -14.16 -4.55
CA SER A 796 8.99 -14.42 -3.10
C SER A 796 9.26 -13.14 -2.30
N LEU A 797 10.24 -12.32 -2.73
CA LEU A 797 10.51 -11.00 -2.16
C LEU A 797 9.35 -10.03 -2.44
N MET A 798 8.79 -10.03 -3.67
CA MET A 798 7.67 -9.17 -4.02
C MET A 798 6.44 -9.46 -3.15
N LYS A 799 6.15 -10.74 -2.87
CA LYS A 799 5.04 -11.12 -1.99
C LYS A 799 5.29 -10.73 -0.53
N TYR A 800 6.53 -10.81 -0.08
CA TYR A 800 6.95 -10.32 1.23
C TYR A 800 6.74 -8.80 1.38
N ILE A 801 7.15 -8.03 0.36
CA ILE A 801 6.92 -6.59 0.29
C ILE A 801 5.41 -6.31 0.32
N GLU A 802 4.62 -6.96 -0.54
CA GLU A 802 3.16 -6.76 -0.61
C GLU A 802 2.47 -6.98 0.74
N ARG A 803 2.79 -8.08 1.42
CA ARG A 803 2.26 -8.40 2.74
C ARG A 803 2.69 -7.38 3.80
N SER A 804 3.96 -6.99 3.81
CA SER A 804 4.50 -6.04 4.78
C SER A 804 3.90 -4.65 4.59
N GLN A 805 3.89 -4.14 3.36
CA GLN A 805 3.33 -2.83 3.03
C GLN A 805 1.80 -2.78 3.24
N SER A 806 1.07 -3.89 3.02
CA SER A 806 -0.37 -3.92 3.30
C SER A 806 -0.69 -3.59 4.77
N PHE A 807 0.16 -4.02 5.71
CA PHE A 807 0.05 -3.63 7.12
C PHE A 807 0.62 -2.24 7.37
N LEU A 808 1.77 -1.90 6.81
CA LEU A 808 2.38 -0.57 7.02
C LEU A 808 1.56 0.60 6.43
N GLN A 809 0.65 0.31 5.50
CA GLN A 809 -0.32 1.26 4.95
C GLN A 809 -1.68 1.20 5.67
N TYR A 810 -1.89 0.24 6.57
CA TYR A 810 -3.15 0.06 7.30
C TYR A 810 -3.12 0.82 8.64
N GLY A 811 -4.24 1.48 8.95
CA GLY A 811 -4.38 2.27 10.18
C GLY A 811 -3.47 3.50 10.23
N ASP A 812 -3.27 4.05 11.42
CA ASP A 812 -2.59 5.32 11.65
C ASP A 812 -1.21 5.10 12.32
N PRO A 813 -0.25 6.01 12.12
CA PRO A 813 1.01 6.01 12.87
C PRO A 813 0.76 6.13 14.39
N ASP A 814 1.54 5.44 15.21
CA ASP A 814 1.40 5.47 16.68
C ASP A 814 2.76 5.66 17.41
N ASN A 815 3.54 6.62 16.92
CA ASN A 815 4.84 7.00 17.47
C ASN A 815 4.69 7.77 18.80
N ASP A 816 5.70 7.68 19.68
CA ASP A 816 5.55 8.20 21.04
C ASP A 816 5.74 9.72 21.10
N PHE A 817 6.80 10.22 20.47
CA PHE A 817 7.23 11.62 20.61
C PHE A 817 7.38 12.35 19.27
N LEU A 818 7.16 13.65 19.30
CA LEU A 818 7.70 14.57 18.29
C LEU A 818 9.12 14.96 18.70
N VAL A 819 10.05 15.08 17.76
CA VAL A 819 11.42 15.56 18.01
C VAL A 819 11.67 16.77 17.13
N TYR A 820 11.95 17.91 17.75
CA TYR A 820 12.21 19.16 17.03
C TYR A 820 13.51 19.07 16.22
N LEU A 821 13.45 19.39 14.93
CA LEU A 821 14.62 19.46 14.05
C LEU A 821 15.23 20.88 14.08
N PRO A 822 16.42 21.09 14.67
CA PRO A 822 17.02 22.42 14.82
C PRO A 822 17.71 22.90 13.53
N VAL A 823 16.98 22.97 12.41
CA VAL A 823 17.53 23.32 11.08
C VAL A 823 18.20 24.70 11.07
N ARG A 824 17.67 25.65 11.85
CA ARG A 824 18.23 27.00 11.93
C ARG A 824 19.59 27.04 12.61
N ASP A 825 19.84 26.16 13.58
CA ASP A 825 21.18 25.99 14.16
C ASP A 825 22.15 25.40 13.13
N MET A 826 21.67 24.44 12.32
CA MET A 826 22.47 23.91 11.21
C MET A 826 22.84 25.02 10.22
N TRP A 827 21.87 25.86 9.81
CA TRP A 827 22.11 26.98 8.89
C TRP A 827 23.01 28.09 9.45
N ARG A 828 23.18 28.23 10.77
CA ARG A 828 24.16 29.15 11.37
C ARG A 828 25.61 28.67 11.23
N SER A 829 25.82 27.37 11.00
CA SER A 829 27.16 26.78 10.92
C SER A 829 27.90 27.14 9.62
N ARG A 830 29.19 27.47 9.74
CA ARG A 830 30.14 27.55 8.62
C ARG A 830 31.02 26.29 8.63
N LEU A 831 30.78 25.37 7.68
CA LEU A 831 31.33 24.01 7.68
C LEU A 831 32.86 23.90 7.48
N LYS A 832 33.55 24.98 7.05
CA LYS A 832 35.02 25.11 7.07
C LYS A 832 35.44 26.55 7.38
N GLU A 833 36.50 26.72 8.16
CA GLU A 833 37.14 28.04 8.30
C GLU A 833 37.60 28.52 6.91
N LYS A 834 37.15 29.73 6.54
CA LYS A 834 37.46 30.45 5.28
C LYS A 834 36.70 30.01 4.02
N GLU A 835 35.77 29.05 4.07
CA GLU A 835 34.84 28.86 2.95
C GLU A 835 33.70 29.89 2.99
N LYS A 836 33.60 30.70 1.94
CA LYS A 836 32.43 31.55 1.62
C LYS A 836 31.22 30.68 1.20
N GLY A 837 31.01 29.54 1.86
CA GLY A 837 30.03 28.52 1.51
C GLY A 837 28.62 28.95 1.87
N LEU A 838 27.97 29.68 0.96
CA LEU A 838 26.60 30.16 1.15
C LEU A 838 25.56 29.05 1.02
N LEU A 839 25.78 28.10 0.12
CA LEU A 839 24.90 26.95 -0.08
C LEU A 839 25.17 25.88 0.98
N MET A 840 24.12 25.46 1.68
CA MET A 840 24.14 24.30 2.57
C MET A 840 23.05 23.34 2.10
N GLN A 841 23.45 22.25 1.45
CA GLN A 841 22.54 21.19 1.01
C GLN A 841 22.37 20.15 2.11
N PHE A 842 21.22 19.47 2.19
CA PHE A 842 21.00 18.36 3.13
C PHE A 842 20.94 17.02 2.38
N ASP A 843 22.08 16.60 1.80
CA ASP A 843 22.27 15.30 1.17
C ASP A 843 22.52 14.17 2.19
N ILE A 844 22.10 12.95 1.84
CA ILE A 844 22.21 11.76 2.69
C ILE A 844 23.66 11.48 3.14
N HIS A 845 24.65 11.71 2.27
CA HIS A 845 26.06 11.36 2.51
C HIS A 845 26.75 12.22 3.59
N SER A 846 26.18 13.37 3.93
CA SER A 846 26.85 14.31 4.83
C SER A 846 25.97 14.88 5.93
N MET A 847 24.76 14.35 6.13
CA MET A 847 23.92 14.69 7.28
C MET A 847 24.62 14.44 8.62
N SER A 848 25.42 13.39 8.74
CA SER A 848 26.25 13.11 9.92
C SER A 848 27.22 14.24 10.31
N LYS A 849 27.63 15.06 9.34
CA LYS A 849 28.50 16.23 9.56
C LYS A 849 27.71 17.49 9.90
N LYS A 850 26.45 17.58 9.44
CA LYS A 850 25.60 18.78 9.57
C LYS A 850 24.73 18.76 10.83
N ALA A 851 24.28 17.58 11.25
CA ALA A 851 23.39 17.37 12.40
C ALA A 851 23.92 16.31 13.39
N PRO A 852 25.20 16.33 13.80
CA PRO A 852 25.77 15.27 14.64
C PRO A 852 25.05 15.12 15.99
N GLU A 853 24.70 16.23 16.65
CA GLU A 853 24.01 16.18 17.96
C GLU A 853 22.57 15.68 17.83
N PHE A 854 21.84 16.14 16.81
CA PHE A 854 20.49 15.63 16.53
C PHE A 854 20.50 14.12 16.28
N ILE A 855 21.45 13.61 15.50
CA ILE A 855 21.58 12.17 15.22
C ILE A 855 21.84 11.38 16.51
N LYS A 856 22.71 11.89 17.40
CA LYS A 856 22.94 11.26 18.71
C LYS A 856 21.66 11.19 19.53
N SER A 857 20.86 12.26 19.53
CA SER A 857 19.57 12.29 20.22
C SER A 857 18.61 11.23 19.67
N ILE A 858 18.50 11.10 18.35
CA ILE A 858 17.65 10.07 17.74
C ILE A 858 18.11 8.65 18.10
N ILE A 859 19.41 8.37 18.01
CA ILE A 859 19.97 7.06 18.39
C ILE A 859 19.72 6.77 19.88
N LYS A 860 19.84 7.80 20.74
CA LYS A 860 19.58 7.67 22.18
C LYS A 860 18.10 7.34 22.45
N ILE A 861 17.16 8.09 21.87
CA ILE A 861 15.72 7.87 22.00
C ILE A 861 15.35 6.45 21.52
N ASP A 862 15.85 6.03 20.37
CA ASP A 862 15.62 4.70 19.81
C ASP A 862 16.14 3.59 20.74
N SER A 863 17.35 3.76 21.28
CA SER A 863 17.96 2.81 22.23
C SER A 863 17.19 2.65 23.54
N LEU A 864 16.45 3.69 23.96
CA LEU A 864 15.59 3.66 25.15
C LEU A 864 14.26 2.93 24.90
N GLY A 865 13.97 2.55 23.65
CA GLY A 865 12.80 1.79 23.25
C GLY A 865 11.59 2.63 22.85
N TYR A 866 11.78 3.92 22.57
CA TYR A 866 10.72 4.81 22.09
C TYR A 866 10.73 4.96 20.57
N ASP A 867 9.59 5.36 20.02
CA ASP A 867 9.48 5.76 18.63
C ASP A 867 9.16 7.25 18.49
N CYS A 868 9.56 7.86 17.39
CA CYS A 868 9.41 9.30 17.20
C CYS A 868 9.23 9.73 15.75
N ASP A 869 8.60 10.89 15.56
CA ASP A 869 8.63 11.63 14.30
C ASP A 869 9.32 12.98 14.49
N TYR A 870 10.00 13.47 13.46
CA TYR A 870 10.61 14.79 13.46
C TYR A 870 9.60 15.88 13.11
N ILE A 871 9.82 17.08 13.63
CA ILE A 871 8.95 18.22 13.37
C ILE A 871 9.75 19.51 13.11
N SER A 872 9.31 20.28 12.11
CA SER A 872 9.82 21.62 11.80
C SER A 872 9.09 22.71 12.57
N ASP A 873 9.63 23.93 12.62
CA ASP A 873 8.96 25.12 13.15
C ASP A 873 7.58 25.34 12.49
N ARG A 874 7.51 25.20 11.16
CA ARG A 874 6.28 25.40 10.38
C ARG A 874 5.21 24.38 10.73
N GLN A 875 5.59 23.11 10.84
CA GLN A 875 4.67 22.04 11.25
C GLN A 875 4.26 22.18 12.72
N LEU A 876 5.20 22.56 13.59
CA LEU A 876 4.97 22.77 15.02
C LEU A 876 3.92 23.85 15.28
N ALA A 877 3.92 24.92 14.46
CA ALA A 877 2.91 25.99 14.54
C ALA A 877 1.47 25.49 14.32
N ASN A 878 1.28 24.31 13.73
CA ASN A 878 -0.03 23.68 13.49
C ASN A 878 -0.39 22.60 14.52
N VAL A 879 0.50 22.26 15.44
CA VAL A 879 0.22 21.29 16.51
C VAL A 879 -0.75 21.90 17.53
N ARG A 880 -1.71 21.09 17.99
CA ARG A 880 -2.74 21.48 18.96
C ARG A 880 -2.80 20.49 20.11
N LEU A 881 -3.28 20.93 21.27
CA LEU A 881 -3.62 20.01 22.36
C LEU A 881 -4.99 19.38 22.12
N HIS A 882 -5.08 18.07 22.27
CA HIS A 882 -6.33 17.33 22.33
C HIS A 882 -6.32 16.41 23.55
N GLY A 883 -6.92 16.88 24.65
CA GLY A 883 -6.76 16.23 25.95
C GLY A 883 -5.31 16.30 26.42
N GLU A 884 -4.73 15.16 26.78
CA GLU A 884 -3.33 15.03 27.24
C GLU A 884 -2.36 14.65 26.10
N ARG A 885 -2.73 14.94 24.84
CA ARG A 885 -1.94 14.57 23.65
C ARG A 885 -1.69 15.77 22.75
N LEU A 886 -0.56 15.73 22.04
CA LEU A 886 -0.24 16.64 20.95
C LEU A 886 -0.83 16.06 19.65
N LEU A 887 -1.75 16.79 19.02
CA LEU A 887 -2.37 16.42 17.76
C LEU A 887 -1.75 17.25 16.63
N THR A 888 -1.19 16.59 15.62
CA THR A 888 -0.69 17.26 14.42
C THR A 888 -1.81 17.54 13.42
N GLU A 889 -1.54 18.37 12.42
CA GLU A 889 -2.52 18.68 11.35
C GLU A 889 -2.99 17.44 10.58
N GLY A 890 -2.12 16.43 10.47
CA GLY A 890 -2.42 15.13 9.88
C GLY A 890 -3.27 14.19 10.73
N GLY A 891 -3.62 14.58 11.96
CA GLY A 891 -4.42 13.78 12.89
C GLY A 891 -3.63 12.78 13.73
N ALA A 892 -2.30 12.70 13.57
CA ALA A 892 -1.45 11.86 14.41
C ALA A 892 -1.30 12.44 15.83
N ALA A 893 -1.33 11.57 16.84
CA ALA A 893 -1.33 11.96 18.25
C ALA A 893 -0.08 11.49 18.99
N TYR A 894 0.61 12.41 19.66
CA TYR A 894 1.89 12.18 20.35
C TYR A 894 1.78 12.46 21.85
N ARG A 895 2.68 11.86 22.63
CA ARG A 895 2.72 11.95 24.10
C ARG A 895 3.52 13.15 24.60
N GLY A 896 4.39 13.71 23.76
CA GLY A 896 5.19 14.88 24.08
C GLY A 896 6.07 15.31 22.90
N ILE A 897 6.73 16.45 23.06
CA ILE A 897 7.73 16.98 22.14
C ILE A 897 9.08 17.07 22.84
N ILE A 898 10.10 16.53 22.19
CA ILE A 898 11.49 16.55 22.65
C ILE A 898 12.22 17.67 21.92
N ILE A 899 12.87 18.54 22.68
CA ILE A 899 13.82 19.54 22.20
C ILE A 899 15.23 18.95 22.39
N PRO A 900 15.92 18.52 21.32
CA PRO A 900 17.18 17.80 21.44
C PRO A 900 18.26 18.59 22.17
N SER A 901 19.12 17.87 22.89
CA SER A 901 20.32 18.41 23.52
C SER A 901 21.17 19.20 22.51
N GLY A 902 21.57 20.42 22.89
CA GLY A 902 22.36 21.31 22.02
C GLY A 902 21.53 22.23 21.11
N THR A 903 20.20 22.15 21.13
CA THR A 903 19.32 23.08 20.41
C THR A 903 19.32 24.49 21.02
N THR A 904 19.44 25.52 20.18
CA THR A 904 19.23 26.91 20.60
C THR A 904 17.74 27.20 20.74
N VAL A 905 17.26 27.36 21.98
CA VAL A 905 15.84 27.69 22.25
C VAL A 905 15.60 29.20 22.10
N THR A 906 15.24 29.64 20.89
CA THR A 906 14.96 31.06 20.59
C THR A 906 13.64 31.53 21.22
N PRO A 907 13.42 32.86 21.37
CA PRO A 907 12.14 33.39 21.84
C PRO A 907 10.94 32.89 21.03
N GLU A 908 11.08 32.79 19.71
CA GLU A 908 10.04 32.32 18.80
C GLU A 908 9.72 30.84 19.05
N LEU A 909 10.74 30.00 19.23
CA LEU A 909 10.53 28.59 19.58
C LEU A 909 9.88 28.46 20.96
N LYS A 910 10.27 29.28 21.95
CA LYS A 910 9.60 29.29 23.27
C LYS A 910 8.13 29.65 23.15
N GLU A 911 7.79 30.60 22.28
CA GLU A 911 6.40 31.00 22.04
C GLU A 911 5.59 29.85 21.42
N LEU A 912 6.14 29.15 20.41
CA LEU A 912 5.51 27.96 19.82
C LEU A 912 5.27 26.86 20.88
N LEU A 913 6.23 26.66 21.79
CA LEU A 913 6.17 25.61 22.80
C LEU A 913 5.33 25.98 24.04
N ALA A 914 5.06 27.27 24.28
CA ALA A 914 4.46 27.76 25.51
C ALA A 914 3.11 27.09 25.82
N SER A 915 2.33 26.76 24.79
CA SER A 915 1.01 26.14 24.95
C SER A 915 1.05 24.67 25.39
N PHE A 916 2.18 23.98 25.27
CA PHE A 916 2.28 22.53 25.51
C PHE A 916 2.69 22.15 26.94
N GLY A 917 3.17 23.11 27.74
CA GLY A 917 3.43 22.91 29.17
C GLY A 917 4.35 21.74 29.48
N ASN A 918 3.89 20.81 30.31
CA ASN A 918 4.64 19.63 30.75
C ASN A 918 4.84 18.56 29.67
N LEU A 919 4.27 18.73 28.48
CA LEU A 919 4.51 17.84 27.34
C LEU A 919 5.79 18.19 26.57
N VAL A 920 6.49 19.26 26.95
CA VAL A 920 7.79 19.65 26.38
C VAL A 920 8.92 19.07 27.23
N ILE A 921 9.77 18.24 26.63
CA ILE A 921 10.96 17.65 27.25
C ILE A 921 12.20 18.33 26.64
N TYR A 922 13.15 18.73 27.48
CA TYR A 922 14.43 19.27 27.04
C TYR A 922 15.53 18.22 27.22
N GLY A 923 16.13 17.78 26.12
CA GLY A 923 17.09 16.67 26.09
C GLY A 923 16.42 15.29 26.06
N GLU A 924 17.23 14.25 26.26
CA GLU A 924 16.83 12.85 26.08
C GLU A 924 16.88 12.06 27.41
N ASP A 925 16.50 12.69 28.52
CA ASP A 925 16.50 12.05 29.84
C ASP A 925 15.46 10.94 29.95
N GLU A 926 15.89 9.77 30.40
CA GLU A 926 15.03 8.58 30.43
C GLU A 926 13.84 8.73 31.37
N ALA A 927 13.99 9.40 32.52
CA ALA A 927 12.91 9.56 33.48
C ALA A 927 11.83 10.49 32.94
N ASP A 928 12.22 11.56 32.24
CA ASP A 928 11.29 12.49 31.59
C ASP A 928 10.50 11.81 30.46
N LEU A 929 11.16 11.01 29.63
CA LEU A 929 10.50 10.24 28.58
C LEU A 929 9.54 9.19 29.18
N ALA A 930 9.98 8.48 30.22
CA ALA A 930 9.18 7.46 30.91
C ALA A 930 7.95 8.03 31.66
N ALA A 931 7.96 9.32 31.99
CA ALA A 931 6.82 9.99 32.59
C ALA A 931 5.63 10.17 31.61
N LEU A 932 5.89 10.18 30.29
CA LEU A 932 4.87 10.43 29.26
C LEU A 932 4.54 9.20 28.42
N ALA A 933 5.47 8.26 28.23
CA ALA A 933 5.27 7.08 27.41
C ALA A 933 5.89 5.82 28.01
N GLN A 934 5.36 4.65 27.65
CA GLN A 934 5.94 3.37 28.01
C GLN A 934 6.90 2.90 26.90
N ALA A 935 8.14 2.58 27.25
CA ALA A 935 9.12 2.06 26.31
C ALA A 935 8.78 0.64 25.81
N GLU A 936 9.00 0.39 24.52
CA GLU A 936 8.86 -0.93 23.92
C GLU A 936 10.02 -1.85 24.36
N GLN A 937 9.70 -2.82 25.21
CA GLN A 937 10.68 -3.72 25.81
C GLN A 937 11.37 -4.61 24.76
N MET A 938 10.72 -4.90 23.64
CA MET A 938 11.31 -5.62 22.51
C MET A 938 12.48 -4.85 21.88
N LYS A 939 12.37 -3.52 21.76
CA LYS A 939 13.45 -2.66 21.28
C LYS A 939 14.56 -2.57 22.32
N ARG A 940 14.18 -2.09 23.52
CA ARG A 940 15.12 -1.75 24.59
C ARG A 940 15.94 -2.94 25.09
N ASN A 941 15.30 -4.08 25.35
CA ASN A 941 15.93 -5.19 26.07
C ASN A 941 16.29 -6.38 25.18
N CYS A 942 15.79 -6.42 23.95
CA CYS A 942 15.99 -7.56 23.05
C CYS A 942 16.66 -7.16 21.73
N GLY A 943 16.95 -5.86 21.50
CA GLY A 943 17.61 -5.40 20.27
C GLY A 943 16.75 -5.55 19.01
N LEU A 944 15.45 -5.80 19.15
CA LEU A 944 14.54 -5.89 18.01
C LEU A 944 14.25 -4.50 17.46
N ARG A 945 14.05 -4.41 16.14
CA ARG A 945 13.54 -3.21 15.50
C ARG A 945 12.03 -3.36 15.33
N ALA A 946 11.29 -2.28 15.54
CA ALA A 946 9.85 -2.30 15.34
C ALA A 946 9.31 -0.89 15.06
N ILE A 947 8.23 -0.84 14.29
CA ILE A 947 7.36 0.34 14.16
C ILE A 947 5.93 -0.05 14.55
N ARG A 948 5.23 0.84 15.23
CA ARG A 948 3.88 0.62 15.74
C ARG A 948 2.86 1.48 14.98
N ARG A 949 1.75 0.85 14.61
CA ARG A 949 0.57 1.53 14.04
C ARG A 949 -0.67 1.16 14.83
N LYS A 950 -1.64 2.07 14.86
CA LYS A 950 -2.94 1.88 15.52
C LYS A 950 -4.01 1.61 14.47
N ASN A 951 -4.96 0.74 14.79
CA ASN A 951 -6.12 0.48 13.95
C ASN A 951 -7.38 0.36 14.82
N ARG A 952 -8.54 0.17 14.19
CA ARG A 952 -9.84 0.13 14.88
C ARG A 952 -9.95 -0.96 15.95
N THR A 953 -9.21 -2.04 15.79
CA THR A 953 -9.28 -3.23 16.68
C THR A 953 -8.20 -3.28 17.75
N GLY A 954 -7.19 -2.40 17.69
CA GLY A 954 -6.02 -2.43 18.55
C GLY A 954 -4.80 -1.84 17.84
N ASN A 955 -3.65 -2.51 17.95
CA ASN A 955 -2.41 -2.07 17.34
C ASN A 955 -1.83 -3.17 16.46
N HIS A 956 -0.88 -2.80 15.62
CA HIS A 956 -0.03 -3.75 14.96
C HIS A 956 1.39 -3.22 14.83
N TYR A 957 2.32 -4.17 14.72
CA TYR A 957 3.73 -3.94 14.70
C TYR A 957 4.34 -4.68 13.53
N PHE A 958 5.17 -4.02 12.75
CA PHE A 958 6.18 -4.71 11.95
C PHE A 958 7.44 -4.83 12.81
N ILE A 959 7.94 -6.05 13.01
CA ILE A 959 9.07 -6.35 13.89
C ILE A 959 10.14 -7.09 13.08
N ALA A 960 11.39 -6.67 13.21
CA ALA A 960 12.53 -7.31 12.55
C ALA A 960 13.67 -7.57 13.56
N ASN A 961 14.22 -8.77 13.51
CA ASN A 961 15.43 -9.13 14.25
C ASN A 961 16.66 -8.93 13.36
N LEU A 962 17.18 -7.70 13.35
CA LEU A 962 18.37 -7.32 12.60
C LEU A 962 19.67 -7.51 13.41
N SER A 963 19.66 -8.46 14.34
CA SER A 963 20.83 -8.79 15.18
C SER A 963 21.31 -10.23 14.92
N GLY A 964 22.50 -10.56 15.41
CA GLY A 964 23.04 -11.94 15.37
C GLY A 964 22.37 -12.91 16.35
N ASP A 965 21.63 -12.40 17.34
CA ASP A 965 21.07 -13.19 18.41
C ASP A 965 19.63 -13.63 18.10
N ASN A 966 19.25 -14.82 18.57
CA ASN A 966 17.84 -15.21 18.58
C ASN A 966 17.11 -14.55 19.76
N VAL A 967 15.85 -14.19 19.56
CA VAL A 967 14.99 -13.70 20.64
C VAL A 967 13.94 -14.73 20.95
N ASP A 968 14.02 -15.35 22.13
CA ASP A 968 12.97 -16.24 22.66
C ASP A 968 12.54 -15.82 24.08
N ARG A 969 11.61 -14.87 24.21
CA ARG A 969 11.25 -14.26 25.50
C ARG A 969 9.77 -13.91 25.61
N TRP A 970 9.28 -13.82 26.85
CA TRP A 970 7.98 -13.25 27.16
C TRP A 970 8.11 -11.73 27.30
N ILE A 971 7.48 -10.98 26.42
CA ILE A 971 7.60 -9.52 26.33
C ILE A 971 6.23 -8.88 26.56
N LYS A 972 6.18 -7.81 27.36
CA LYS A 972 5.00 -6.93 27.48
C LYS A 972 5.12 -5.81 26.44
N PRO A 973 4.25 -5.76 25.40
CA PRO A 973 4.15 -4.59 24.52
C PRO A 973 3.83 -3.32 25.30
N ALA A 974 4.18 -2.15 24.75
CA ALA A 974 3.85 -0.86 25.39
C ALA A 974 2.37 -0.46 25.27
N VAL A 975 1.55 -1.26 24.57
CA VAL A 975 0.11 -1.05 24.45
C VAL A 975 -0.67 -2.12 25.20
N GLU A 976 -1.84 -1.73 25.71
CA GLU A 976 -2.78 -2.64 26.34
C GLU A 976 -3.49 -3.52 25.28
N PHE A 977 -3.70 -4.80 25.61
CA PHE A 977 -4.34 -5.77 24.72
C PHE A 977 -5.07 -6.86 25.51
N LYS A 978 -6.08 -7.47 24.89
CA LYS A 978 -6.77 -8.67 25.41
C LYS A 978 -6.37 -9.94 24.68
N ASP A 979 -5.93 -9.83 23.43
CA ASP A 979 -5.52 -10.96 22.59
C ASP A 979 -4.56 -10.50 21.50
N ALA A 980 -3.92 -11.45 20.81
CA ALA A 980 -2.97 -11.14 19.73
C ALA A 980 -2.79 -12.28 18.73
N ALA A 981 -2.34 -11.94 17.53
CA ALA A 981 -1.99 -12.89 16.48
C ALA A 981 -0.71 -12.49 15.76
N TRP A 982 0.09 -13.48 15.39
CA TRP A 982 1.28 -13.35 14.55
C TRP A 982 0.92 -13.58 13.09
N PHE A 983 1.48 -12.73 12.24
CA PHE A 983 1.39 -12.78 10.79
C PHE A 983 2.81 -12.93 10.26
N ASP A 984 3.03 -13.97 9.46
CA ASP A 984 4.33 -14.23 8.85
C ASP A 984 4.32 -13.71 7.39
N PRO A 985 4.97 -12.58 7.10
CA PRO A 985 5.01 -12.02 5.74
C PRO A 985 5.76 -12.90 4.74
N MET A 986 6.64 -13.82 5.18
CA MET A 986 7.40 -14.71 4.30
C MET A 986 6.49 -15.74 3.62
N ASN A 987 5.53 -16.31 4.36
CA ASN A 987 4.69 -17.42 3.87
C ASN A 987 3.18 -17.12 3.88
N GLY A 988 2.72 -16.10 4.61
CA GLY A 988 1.31 -15.71 4.69
C GLY A 988 0.56 -16.34 5.87
N ASN A 989 1.22 -17.13 6.72
CA ASN A 989 0.61 -17.81 7.84
C ASN A 989 0.14 -16.83 8.92
N ILE A 990 -0.97 -17.19 9.56
CA ILE A 990 -1.54 -16.48 10.71
C ILE A 990 -1.64 -17.46 11.86
N THR A 991 -1.00 -17.15 12.98
CA THR A 991 -1.07 -17.97 14.20
C THR A 991 -1.49 -17.13 15.39
N ARG A 992 -2.25 -17.72 16.31
CA ARG A 992 -2.57 -17.04 17.57
C ARG A 992 -1.29 -16.85 18.38
N ALA A 993 -1.13 -15.68 18.98
CA ALA A 993 -0.01 -15.42 19.87
C ALA A 993 -0.21 -16.18 21.19
N GLU A 994 0.87 -16.76 21.71
CA GLU A 994 0.88 -17.30 23.08
C GLU A 994 0.93 -16.15 24.08
N ILE A 995 -0.01 -16.12 25.02
CA ILE A 995 -0.20 -15.05 26.00
C ILE A 995 -0.19 -15.63 27.41
N SER A 996 0.64 -15.06 28.30
CA SER A 996 0.69 -15.40 29.73
C SER A 996 1.03 -14.16 30.54
N ASP A 997 0.30 -13.90 31.63
CA ASP A 997 0.52 -12.77 32.55
C ASP A 997 0.66 -11.40 31.85
N GLY A 998 -0.19 -11.15 30.85
CA GLY A 998 -0.18 -9.90 30.07
C GLY A 998 1.05 -9.74 29.16
N LYS A 999 1.81 -10.80 28.91
CA LYS A 999 2.96 -10.85 28.01
C LYS A 999 2.68 -11.76 26.83
N ILE A 1000 3.36 -11.51 25.72
CA ILE A 1000 3.33 -12.32 24.50
C ILE A 1000 4.68 -13.04 24.36
N LYS A 1001 4.65 -14.30 23.91
CA LYS A 1001 5.87 -15.03 23.54
C LYS A 1001 6.39 -14.53 22.19
N PHE A 1002 7.59 -13.96 22.19
CA PHE A 1002 8.35 -13.60 21.01
C PHE A 1002 9.39 -14.70 20.79
N ASN A 1003 9.39 -15.30 19.61
CA ASN A 1003 10.36 -16.30 19.20
C ASN A 1003 10.77 -16.05 17.74
N LEU A 1004 11.77 -15.18 17.56
CA LEU A 1004 12.27 -14.71 16.27
C LEU A 1004 13.75 -15.11 16.14
N LEU A 1005 14.09 -15.79 15.04
CA LEU A 1005 15.49 -16.08 14.71
C LEU A 1005 16.23 -14.82 14.24
N SER A 1006 17.56 -14.82 14.32
CA SER A 1006 18.41 -13.81 13.66
C SER A 1006 18.04 -13.69 12.18
N GLY A 1007 17.67 -12.51 11.71
CA GLY A 1007 17.23 -12.23 10.33
C GLY A 1007 15.72 -12.34 10.06
N GLU A 1008 14.94 -12.89 11.01
CA GLU A 1008 13.47 -12.99 10.86
C GLU A 1008 12.76 -11.65 11.06
N SER A 1009 11.66 -11.49 10.34
CA SER A 1009 10.68 -10.42 10.55
C SER A 1009 9.27 -11.00 10.65
N ARG A 1010 8.43 -10.42 11.51
CA ARG A 1010 7.04 -10.82 11.72
C ARG A 1010 6.17 -9.61 12.00
N ILE A 1011 4.88 -9.77 11.75
CA ILE A 1011 3.89 -8.77 12.10
C ILE A 1011 3.10 -9.26 13.31
N LEU A 1012 3.05 -8.46 14.38
CA LEU A 1012 2.22 -8.72 15.55
C LEU A 1012 0.99 -7.84 15.48
N ARG A 1013 -0.22 -8.39 15.51
CA ARG A 1013 -1.45 -7.61 15.70
C ARG A 1013 -2.03 -7.89 17.08
N THR A 1014 -2.22 -6.84 17.86
CA THR A 1014 -2.90 -6.88 19.15
C THR A 1014 -4.35 -6.44 19.00
N TYR A 1015 -5.22 -6.97 19.87
CA TYR A 1015 -6.65 -6.71 19.85
C TYR A 1015 -7.11 -6.27 21.23
N THR A 1016 -7.99 -5.27 21.28
CA THR A 1016 -8.66 -4.80 22.50
C THR A 1016 -9.80 -5.72 22.96
N THR A 1017 -10.11 -6.74 22.16
CA THR A 1017 -11.11 -7.78 22.42
C THR A 1017 -10.51 -9.17 22.20
N LYS A 1018 -11.16 -10.22 22.73
CA LYS A 1018 -10.78 -11.60 22.43
C LYS A 1018 -11.11 -11.92 20.97
N ILE A 1019 -10.16 -12.54 20.26
CA ILE A 1019 -10.35 -12.92 18.85
C ILE A 1019 -10.97 -14.31 18.73
N GLY A 1020 -11.59 -14.56 17.56
CA GLY A 1020 -12.13 -15.85 17.16
C GLY A 1020 -11.05 -16.93 16.97
N PRO A 1021 -11.42 -18.13 16.47
CA PRO A 1021 -10.47 -19.20 16.24
C PRO A 1021 -9.39 -18.77 15.23
N ALA A 1022 -8.13 -18.97 15.60
CA ALA A 1022 -6.96 -18.89 14.73
C ALA A 1022 -6.12 -20.14 14.95
N ALA A 1023 -5.28 -20.52 13.98
CA ALA A 1023 -4.42 -21.67 14.14
C ALA A 1023 -3.53 -21.50 15.38
N SER A 1024 -3.55 -22.50 16.26
CA SER A 1024 -2.59 -22.56 17.36
C SER A 1024 -1.20 -22.85 16.81
N PRO A 1025 -0.13 -22.36 17.48
CA PRO A 1025 1.21 -22.81 17.18
C PRO A 1025 1.28 -24.34 17.18
N ALA A 1026 1.92 -24.93 16.17
CA ALA A 1026 2.09 -26.37 16.11
C ALA A 1026 2.94 -26.82 17.32
N THR A 1027 2.39 -27.66 18.19
CA THR A 1027 3.11 -28.27 19.30
C THR A 1027 3.54 -29.68 18.91
N ASP A 1028 4.84 -29.88 18.70
CA ASP A 1028 5.42 -31.23 18.62
C ASP A 1028 5.96 -31.59 20.01
N ASN A 1029 5.26 -32.48 20.70
CA ASN A 1029 5.66 -32.96 22.02
C ASN A 1029 6.74 -34.05 21.95
N MET A 1030 7.22 -34.42 20.75
CA MET A 1030 8.32 -35.38 20.60
C MET A 1030 9.70 -34.72 20.80
N PRO A 1031 10.71 -35.46 21.31
CA PRO A 1031 12.07 -34.93 21.45
C PRO A 1031 12.64 -34.42 20.13
N LEU A 1032 13.37 -33.31 20.16
CA LEU A 1032 14.08 -32.74 19.00
C LEU A 1032 14.92 -33.82 18.31
N LYS A 1033 14.76 -33.96 16.99
CA LYS A 1033 15.53 -34.86 16.14
C LYS A 1033 16.08 -34.07 14.97
N VAL A 1034 17.33 -34.34 14.63
CA VAL A 1034 18.02 -33.75 13.47
C VAL A 1034 18.45 -34.90 12.55
N ILE A 1035 18.13 -34.80 11.27
CA ILE A 1035 18.64 -35.67 10.21
C ILE A 1035 19.56 -34.84 9.34
N ASP A 1036 20.86 -35.14 9.39
CA ASP A 1036 21.86 -34.48 8.56
C ASP A 1036 21.90 -35.12 7.16
N LEU A 1037 21.64 -34.30 6.14
CA LEU A 1037 21.61 -34.67 4.73
C LEU A 1037 22.86 -34.20 3.97
N THR A 1038 23.81 -33.56 4.64
CA THR A 1038 24.99 -32.93 4.04
C THR A 1038 25.82 -33.93 3.24
N HIS A 1039 26.04 -35.13 3.80
CA HIS A 1039 26.80 -36.24 3.18
C HIS A 1039 25.90 -37.31 2.55
N ASN A 1040 24.69 -36.94 2.12
CA ASN A 1040 23.82 -37.87 1.41
C ASN A 1040 24.25 -38.02 -0.06
N ASN A 1041 23.75 -39.06 -0.74
CA ASN A 1041 23.97 -39.20 -2.19
C ASN A 1041 23.11 -38.17 -2.94
N TRP A 1042 23.75 -37.11 -3.41
CA TRP A 1042 23.10 -36.03 -4.17
C TRP A 1042 23.37 -36.20 -5.66
N ASN A 1043 22.36 -35.93 -6.49
CA ASN A 1043 22.56 -35.67 -7.91
C ASN A 1043 22.33 -34.18 -8.17
N LEU A 1044 23.25 -33.53 -8.86
CA LEU A 1044 23.13 -32.15 -9.33
C LEU A 1044 23.06 -32.16 -10.86
N ALA A 1045 22.04 -31.51 -11.41
CA ALA A 1045 21.92 -31.18 -12.83
C ALA A 1045 21.71 -29.67 -12.98
N PHE A 1046 22.12 -29.09 -14.11
CA PHE A 1046 21.90 -27.68 -14.39
C PHE A 1046 20.77 -27.52 -15.40
N ASP A 1047 19.91 -26.52 -15.20
CA ASP A 1047 18.87 -26.16 -16.17
C ASP A 1047 19.53 -25.51 -17.41
N GLU A 1048 19.06 -25.81 -18.61
CA GLU A 1048 19.66 -25.37 -19.88
C GLU A 1048 19.49 -23.85 -20.05
N GLY A 1049 20.42 -23.05 -19.51
CA GLY A 1049 20.28 -21.59 -19.46
C GLY A 1049 21.35 -20.80 -20.22
N THR A 1050 22.65 -21.08 -20.02
CA THR A 1050 23.71 -20.22 -20.60
C THR A 1050 25.06 -20.88 -20.91
N THR A 1051 25.29 -22.12 -20.46
CA THR A 1051 26.43 -22.96 -20.83
C THR A 1051 25.94 -24.40 -20.99
N GLU A 1052 26.40 -25.14 -22.01
CA GLU A 1052 26.01 -26.54 -22.24
C GLU A 1052 26.39 -27.44 -21.05
N ALA A 1053 25.49 -27.61 -20.08
CA ALA A 1053 25.69 -28.43 -18.89
C ALA A 1053 24.60 -29.52 -18.77
N GLY A 1054 24.67 -30.52 -19.66
CA GLY A 1054 23.79 -31.70 -19.68
C GLY A 1054 24.25 -32.88 -18.82
N ASN A 1055 25.25 -32.71 -17.95
CA ASN A 1055 25.80 -33.79 -17.13
C ASN A 1055 25.17 -33.83 -15.73
N ILE A 1056 24.82 -35.04 -15.26
CA ILE A 1056 24.41 -35.26 -13.87
C ILE A 1056 25.67 -35.49 -13.01
N HIS A 1057 25.97 -34.54 -12.13
CA HIS A 1057 27.04 -34.67 -11.14
C HIS A 1057 26.54 -35.52 -9.96
N LYS A 1058 27.18 -36.66 -9.71
CA LYS A 1058 26.95 -37.46 -8.50
C LYS A 1058 27.85 -36.96 -7.39
N LEU A 1059 27.26 -36.37 -6.37
CA LEU A 1059 27.98 -35.72 -5.28
C LEU A 1059 27.84 -36.55 -3.99
N PRO A 1060 28.94 -36.95 -3.33
CA PRO A 1060 28.90 -37.63 -2.04
C PRO A 1060 28.55 -36.66 -0.88
N ALA A 1061 28.62 -35.36 -1.12
CA ALA A 1061 28.18 -34.30 -0.23
C ALA A 1061 27.84 -33.04 -1.05
N VAL A 1062 27.04 -32.13 -0.49
CA VAL A 1062 26.84 -30.82 -1.11
C VAL A 1062 28.16 -30.03 -1.12
N GLN A 1063 28.41 -29.30 -2.21
CA GLN A 1063 29.59 -28.46 -2.40
C GLN A 1063 29.30 -27.37 -3.44
N SER A 1064 30.16 -26.35 -3.47
CA SER A 1064 30.01 -25.17 -4.32
C SER A 1064 30.44 -25.42 -5.77
N TRP A 1065 29.75 -24.78 -6.72
CA TRP A 1065 29.86 -25.07 -8.16
C TRP A 1065 31.25 -24.76 -8.75
N GLU A 1066 31.96 -23.78 -8.20
CA GLU A 1066 33.31 -23.40 -8.65
C GLU A 1066 34.35 -24.51 -8.46
N THR A 1067 34.04 -25.50 -7.63
CA THR A 1067 34.92 -26.65 -7.40
C THR A 1067 34.65 -27.83 -8.33
N LEU A 1068 33.56 -27.78 -9.13
CA LEU A 1068 33.12 -28.89 -9.98
C LEU A 1068 33.85 -28.93 -11.33
N GLY A 1069 34.29 -27.79 -11.85
CA GLY A 1069 34.98 -27.66 -13.13
C GLY A 1069 34.91 -26.24 -13.70
N ASP A 1070 35.68 -26.00 -14.77
CA ASP A 1070 35.80 -24.68 -15.38
C ASP A 1070 34.46 -24.15 -15.91
N LYS A 1071 33.63 -25.02 -16.51
CA LYS A 1071 32.31 -24.64 -17.05
C LYS A 1071 31.31 -24.33 -15.94
N GLU A 1072 31.31 -25.13 -14.88
CA GLU A 1072 30.44 -25.00 -13.72
C GLU A 1072 30.80 -23.75 -12.90
N SER A 1073 32.09 -23.38 -12.85
CA SER A 1073 32.57 -22.20 -12.13
C SER A 1073 32.05 -20.86 -12.68
N VAL A 1074 31.71 -20.83 -13.97
CA VAL A 1074 31.16 -19.65 -14.66
C VAL A 1074 29.67 -19.77 -14.97
N MET A 1075 29.02 -20.83 -14.46
CA MET A 1075 27.59 -21.08 -14.65
C MET A 1075 26.76 -19.94 -14.04
N MET A 1076 25.75 -19.49 -14.77
CA MET A 1076 24.67 -18.66 -14.27
C MET A 1076 23.34 -19.35 -14.54
N GLY A 1077 22.53 -19.53 -13.50
CA GLY A 1077 21.22 -20.13 -13.61
C GLY A 1077 20.86 -20.99 -12.39
N THR A 1078 20.16 -22.09 -12.64
CA THR A 1078 19.62 -22.96 -11.59
C THR A 1078 20.27 -24.34 -11.60
N GLY A 1079 20.79 -24.74 -10.44
CA GLY A 1079 21.23 -26.12 -10.16
C GLY A 1079 20.14 -26.90 -9.43
N ILE A 1080 19.75 -28.06 -9.98
CA ILE A 1080 18.72 -28.95 -9.46
C ILE A 1080 19.38 -30.09 -8.69
N TYR A 1081 19.31 -30.01 -7.37
CA TYR A 1081 19.78 -31.04 -6.45
C TYR A 1081 18.66 -32.03 -6.15
N THR A 1082 18.95 -33.34 -6.23
CA THR A 1082 18.00 -34.39 -5.81
C THR A 1082 18.66 -35.38 -4.85
N THR A 1083 17.93 -35.74 -3.80
CA THR A 1083 18.31 -36.83 -2.90
C THR A 1083 17.08 -37.53 -2.33
N ARG A 1084 17.29 -38.63 -1.61
CA ARG A 1084 16.23 -39.42 -1.01
C ARG A 1084 16.54 -39.73 0.44
N ILE A 1085 15.49 -39.81 1.24
CA ILE A 1085 15.54 -40.22 2.65
C ILE A 1085 14.46 -41.25 2.92
N ASN A 1086 14.63 -42.06 3.95
CA ASN A 1086 13.63 -43.02 4.39
C ASN A 1086 13.23 -42.71 5.84
N LEU A 1087 11.94 -42.46 6.07
CA LEU A 1087 11.41 -42.14 7.40
C LEU A 1087 10.57 -43.29 7.95
N ASP A 1088 10.65 -43.50 9.27
CA ASP A 1088 9.75 -44.44 9.95
C ASP A 1088 8.36 -43.81 10.20
N LYS A 1089 7.44 -44.57 10.80
CA LYS A 1089 6.06 -44.13 11.06
C LYS A 1089 5.98 -42.98 12.08
N ASN A 1090 6.91 -42.91 13.02
CA ASN A 1090 6.92 -41.87 14.05
C ASN A 1090 7.52 -40.59 13.49
N ASP A 1091 8.65 -40.70 12.79
CA ASP A 1091 9.28 -39.57 12.13
C ASP A 1091 8.40 -38.95 11.06
N SER A 1092 7.63 -39.75 10.31
CA SER A 1092 6.69 -39.21 9.31
C SER A 1092 5.55 -38.38 9.89
N LYS A 1093 5.36 -38.37 11.22
CA LYS A 1093 4.32 -37.60 11.92
C LYS A 1093 4.84 -36.34 12.60
N ARG A 1094 6.17 -36.14 12.65
CA ARG A 1094 6.78 -34.97 13.28
C ARG A 1094 6.56 -33.72 12.43
N ALA A 1095 6.54 -32.57 13.09
CA ALA A 1095 6.61 -31.28 12.41
C ALA A 1095 8.07 -31.02 12.02
N TRP A 1096 8.41 -31.19 10.74
CA TRP A 1096 9.77 -31.01 10.24
C TRP A 1096 9.95 -29.63 9.61
N ARG A 1097 11.14 -29.08 9.77
CA ARG A 1097 11.65 -27.96 8.97
C ARG A 1097 12.91 -28.41 8.25
N ILE A 1098 13.14 -27.89 7.05
CA ILE A 1098 14.40 -28.07 6.32
C ILE A 1098 15.25 -26.81 6.49
N ASP A 1099 16.48 -26.97 6.97
CA ASP A 1099 17.50 -25.93 7.08
C ASP A 1099 18.55 -26.19 6.01
N LEU A 1100 18.72 -25.24 5.10
CA LEU A 1100 19.63 -25.36 3.95
C LEU A 1100 21.03 -24.81 4.22
N GLY A 1101 21.28 -24.23 5.40
CA GLY A 1101 22.58 -23.65 5.74
C GLY A 1101 22.94 -22.47 4.83
N ASP A 1102 24.04 -22.61 4.08
CA ASP A 1102 24.57 -21.58 3.16
C ASP A 1102 24.10 -21.85 1.72
N VAL A 1103 23.15 -21.04 1.27
CA VAL A 1103 22.57 -21.07 -0.08
C VAL A 1103 23.10 -19.88 -0.87
N ARG A 1104 23.64 -20.14 -2.06
CA ARG A 1104 24.12 -19.12 -3.01
C ARG A 1104 23.31 -19.15 -4.31
N GLU A 1105 22.21 -18.41 -4.41
CA GLU A 1105 21.70 -17.41 -3.44
C GLU A 1105 20.24 -17.60 -3.01
N SER A 1106 19.45 -18.42 -3.71
CA SER A 1106 18.09 -18.75 -3.30
C SER A 1106 17.72 -20.17 -3.73
N ALA A 1107 16.79 -20.80 -3.02
CA ALA A 1107 16.46 -22.21 -3.23
C ALA A 1107 14.95 -22.49 -3.19
N ARG A 1108 14.39 -23.02 -4.26
CA ARG A 1108 13.04 -23.61 -4.27
C ARG A 1108 13.10 -25.06 -3.82
N VAL A 1109 12.29 -25.43 -2.83
CA VAL A 1109 12.29 -26.78 -2.27
C VAL A 1109 11.00 -27.51 -2.64
N TYR A 1110 11.17 -28.77 -3.05
CA TYR A 1110 10.09 -29.69 -3.33
C TYR A 1110 10.29 -30.99 -2.55
N ILE A 1111 9.22 -31.50 -1.95
CA ILE A 1111 9.20 -32.79 -1.26
C ILE A 1111 8.17 -33.66 -1.95
N ASN A 1112 8.59 -34.84 -2.42
CA ASN A 1112 7.73 -35.79 -3.13
C ASN A 1112 7.00 -35.18 -4.35
N GLY A 1113 7.63 -34.21 -5.03
CA GLY A 1113 7.06 -33.49 -6.17
C GLY A 1113 6.21 -32.27 -5.80
N GLU A 1114 5.89 -32.06 -4.52
CA GLU A 1114 5.12 -30.91 -4.05
C GLU A 1114 6.03 -29.74 -3.69
N TYR A 1115 5.73 -28.55 -4.20
CA TYR A 1115 6.43 -27.31 -3.85
C TYR A 1115 6.10 -26.88 -2.42
N ILE A 1116 7.11 -26.67 -1.59
CA ILE A 1116 6.90 -26.27 -0.19
C ILE A 1116 7.26 -24.80 0.08
N GLY A 1117 8.09 -24.18 -0.76
CA GLY A 1117 8.48 -22.77 -0.63
C GLY A 1117 9.83 -22.44 -1.26
N CYS A 1118 10.17 -21.14 -1.24
CA CYS A 1118 11.45 -20.61 -1.67
C CYS A 1118 12.21 -20.05 -0.46
N ALA A 1119 13.39 -20.56 -0.19
CA ALA A 1119 14.32 -20.03 0.79
C ALA A 1119 15.20 -18.98 0.10
N TRP A 1120 14.88 -17.71 0.29
CA TRP A 1120 15.53 -16.58 -0.41
C TRP A 1120 16.19 -15.56 0.52
N ALA A 1121 16.06 -15.74 1.84
CA ALA A 1121 16.68 -14.91 2.86
C ALA A 1121 17.19 -15.74 4.04
N ALA A 1122 18.18 -15.20 4.77
CA ALA A 1122 18.67 -15.81 5.99
C ALA A 1122 17.64 -15.63 7.14
N PRO A 1123 17.38 -16.67 7.96
CA PRO A 1123 17.89 -18.04 7.83
C PRO A 1123 17.13 -18.83 6.74
N TYR A 1124 17.84 -19.65 5.96
CA TYR A 1124 17.27 -20.43 4.84
C TYR A 1124 16.51 -21.67 5.32
N ILE A 1125 15.43 -21.45 6.08
CA ILE A 1125 14.62 -22.49 6.73
C ILE A 1125 13.20 -22.48 6.16
N LEU A 1126 12.68 -23.65 5.80
CA LEU A 1126 11.30 -23.82 5.33
C LEU A 1126 10.55 -24.89 6.14
N ASP A 1127 9.26 -24.65 6.38
CA ASP A 1127 8.36 -25.62 7.01
C ASP A 1127 8.01 -26.77 6.04
N CYS A 1128 8.07 -28.00 6.55
CA CYS A 1128 7.77 -29.24 5.82
C CYS A 1128 6.56 -29.98 6.41
N ALA A 1129 5.78 -29.36 7.30
CA ALA A 1129 4.64 -29.97 7.98
C ALA A 1129 3.68 -30.65 6.99
N GLY A 1130 3.40 -31.93 7.24
CA GLY A 1130 2.49 -32.75 6.42
C GLY A 1130 3.02 -33.18 5.05
N LYS A 1131 4.25 -32.79 4.66
CA LYS A 1131 4.81 -33.08 3.31
C LYS A 1131 5.62 -34.38 3.24
N LEU A 1132 6.13 -34.82 4.39
CA LEU A 1132 6.91 -36.05 4.51
C LEU A 1132 6.00 -37.25 4.84
N LYS A 1133 6.26 -38.40 4.22
CA LYS A 1133 5.50 -39.64 4.41
C LYS A 1133 6.36 -40.76 4.99
N LYS A 1134 5.72 -41.79 5.54
CA LYS A 1134 6.40 -43.02 5.95
C LYS A 1134 7.06 -43.66 4.72
N GLY A 1135 8.29 -44.14 4.90
CA GLY A 1135 9.08 -44.76 3.85
C GLY A 1135 9.90 -43.75 3.06
N LYS A 1136 10.08 -44.03 1.76
CA LYS A 1136 10.93 -43.24 0.87
C LYS A 1136 10.32 -41.87 0.57
N ASN A 1137 11.10 -40.82 0.79
CA ASN A 1137 10.81 -39.45 0.40
C ASN A 1137 11.88 -38.96 -0.56
N GLU A 1138 11.47 -38.20 -1.56
CA GLU A 1138 12.38 -37.51 -2.48
C GLU A 1138 12.42 -36.03 -2.16
N LEU A 1139 13.62 -35.48 -2.06
CA LEU A 1139 13.86 -34.05 -1.92
C LEU A 1139 14.47 -33.55 -3.22
N ARG A 1140 13.88 -32.48 -3.77
CA ARG A 1140 14.42 -31.72 -4.90
C ARG A 1140 14.60 -30.28 -4.46
N ILE A 1141 15.81 -29.76 -4.59
CA ILE A 1141 16.18 -28.38 -4.20
C ILE A 1141 16.76 -27.70 -5.44
N GLU A 1142 16.11 -26.66 -5.90
CA GLU A 1142 16.51 -25.91 -7.10
C GLU A 1142 17.15 -24.59 -6.65
N VAL A 1143 18.47 -24.50 -6.76
CA VAL A 1143 19.26 -23.34 -6.29
C VAL A 1143 19.62 -22.44 -7.45
N THR A 1144 19.30 -21.16 -7.34
CA THR A 1144 19.60 -20.13 -8.35
C THR A 1144 20.72 -19.22 -7.86
N ASN A 1145 21.80 -19.06 -8.64
CA ASN A 1145 22.95 -18.18 -8.31
C ASN A 1145 22.85 -16.80 -8.96
N LEU A 1146 23.92 -15.99 -8.86
CA LEU A 1146 24.02 -14.64 -9.44
C LEU A 1146 24.78 -14.61 -10.77
N PRO A 1147 24.56 -13.58 -11.60
CA PRO A 1147 25.26 -13.40 -12.88
C PRO A 1147 26.76 -13.08 -12.79
N ALA A 1148 27.28 -12.73 -11.60
CA ALA A 1148 28.65 -12.22 -11.45
C ALA A 1148 29.74 -13.09 -12.10
N ASN A 1149 29.68 -14.41 -11.94
CA ASN A 1149 30.71 -15.32 -12.47
C ASN A 1149 30.68 -15.34 -14.01
N ARG A 1150 29.48 -15.29 -14.60
CA ARG A 1150 29.30 -15.27 -16.05
C ARG A 1150 29.69 -13.93 -16.66
N ILE A 1151 29.36 -12.82 -15.99
CA ILE A 1151 29.80 -11.47 -16.40
C ILE A 1151 31.33 -11.36 -16.39
N ALA A 1152 31.99 -11.85 -15.35
CA ALA A 1152 33.44 -11.86 -15.28
C ALA A 1152 34.08 -12.69 -16.41
N ASP A 1153 33.46 -13.81 -16.80
CA ASP A 1153 33.88 -14.63 -17.94
C ASP A 1153 33.71 -13.92 -19.29
N LEU A 1154 32.62 -13.18 -19.50
CA LEU A 1154 32.45 -12.34 -20.70
C LEU A 1154 33.57 -11.32 -20.84
N ASP A 1155 33.95 -10.66 -19.73
CA ASP A 1155 35.03 -9.68 -19.72
C ASP A 1155 36.39 -10.33 -20.02
N LYS A 1156 36.68 -11.47 -19.40
CA LYS A 1156 37.91 -12.25 -19.69
C LYS A 1156 38.01 -12.66 -21.16
N LYS A 1157 36.87 -12.86 -21.83
CA LYS A 1157 36.77 -13.21 -23.26
C LYS A 1157 36.71 -11.99 -24.18
N GLY A 1158 36.67 -10.78 -23.63
CA GLY A 1158 36.60 -9.54 -24.41
C GLY A 1158 35.26 -9.33 -25.14
N VAL A 1159 34.16 -9.89 -24.64
CA VAL A 1159 32.82 -9.69 -25.20
C VAL A 1159 32.36 -8.26 -24.88
N ASP A 1160 32.01 -7.47 -25.90
CA ASP A 1160 31.53 -6.09 -25.71
C ASP A 1160 30.04 -6.05 -25.34
N TRP A 1161 29.73 -6.37 -24.08
CA TRP A 1161 28.36 -6.28 -23.56
C TRP A 1161 28.04 -4.93 -22.90
N ARG A 1162 29.06 -4.11 -22.59
CA ARG A 1162 28.86 -2.80 -21.96
C ARG A 1162 28.57 -1.75 -23.03
N ILE A 1163 27.33 -1.69 -23.52
CA ILE A 1163 26.94 -0.91 -24.71
C ILE A 1163 26.31 0.46 -24.44
N MET A 1164 26.32 0.94 -23.21
CA MET A 1164 25.69 2.22 -22.81
C MET A 1164 26.55 3.44 -23.22
N LYS A 1165 25.93 4.57 -23.66
CA LYS A 1165 26.66 5.73 -24.20
C LYS A 1165 27.45 6.54 -23.15
N GLU A 1166 26.84 6.87 -22.00
CA GLU A 1166 27.43 7.85 -21.07
C GLU A 1166 28.21 7.19 -19.92
N ILE A 1167 27.52 6.75 -18.86
CA ILE A 1167 28.14 5.89 -17.85
C ILE A 1167 28.03 4.45 -18.34
N ASN A 1168 29.05 4.02 -19.07
CA ASN A 1168 29.30 2.60 -19.24
C ASN A 1168 29.43 1.97 -17.85
N VAL A 1169 28.66 0.90 -17.54
CA VAL A 1169 28.58 0.23 -16.21
C VAL A 1169 29.86 0.41 -15.37
N VAL A 1170 29.75 1.08 -14.22
CA VAL A 1170 30.88 1.43 -13.31
C VAL A 1170 30.91 0.52 -12.09
N ASP A 1171 32.05 0.51 -11.39
CA ASP A 1171 32.14 -0.16 -10.09
C ASP A 1171 31.38 0.59 -8.99
N ILE A 1172 31.29 -0.08 -7.84
CA ILE A 1172 30.74 0.47 -6.61
C ILE A 1172 31.46 1.75 -6.15
N ASN A 1173 32.63 2.12 -6.68
CA ASN A 1173 33.34 3.37 -6.37
C ASN A 1173 33.14 4.46 -7.43
N TYR A 1174 32.18 4.26 -8.33
CA TYR A 1174 31.88 5.17 -9.45
C TYR A 1174 33.06 5.32 -10.42
N LYS A 1175 33.88 4.28 -10.58
CA LYS A 1175 35.01 4.24 -11.51
C LYS A 1175 34.69 3.32 -12.68
N LYS A 1176 35.06 3.77 -13.87
CA LYS A 1176 34.98 2.95 -15.10
C LYS A 1176 36.00 1.81 -15.00
N THR A 1177 35.53 0.56 -15.01
CA THR A 1177 36.36 -0.65 -14.88
C THR A 1177 35.79 -1.84 -15.67
N SER A 1178 36.60 -2.89 -15.85
CA SER A 1178 36.16 -4.25 -16.19
C SER A 1178 35.94 -5.08 -14.92
N TYR A 1179 35.27 -6.23 -15.07
CA TYR A 1179 35.05 -7.26 -14.05
C TYR A 1179 35.86 -8.54 -14.34
N GLU A 1180 36.80 -8.51 -15.30
CA GLU A 1180 37.66 -9.65 -15.65
C GLU A 1180 38.50 -10.14 -14.45
N GLY A 1181 38.82 -9.25 -13.51
CA GLY A 1181 39.58 -9.55 -12.30
C GLY A 1181 38.78 -10.22 -11.18
N TRP A 1182 37.46 -10.42 -11.34
CA TRP A 1182 36.65 -11.06 -10.30
C TRP A 1182 36.98 -12.55 -10.17
N THR A 1183 37.28 -12.95 -8.93
CA THR A 1183 37.31 -14.36 -8.52
C THR A 1183 35.88 -14.91 -8.58
N PRO A 1184 35.67 -16.13 -9.12
CA PRO A 1184 34.36 -16.78 -9.07
C PRO A 1184 33.81 -16.82 -7.65
N MET A 1185 32.57 -16.36 -7.50
CA MET A 1185 31.85 -16.44 -6.24
C MET A 1185 31.34 -17.86 -6.01
N PRO A 1186 31.27 -18.30 -4.74
CA PRO A 1186 30.57 -19.52 -4.37
C PRO A 1186 29.13 -19.55 -4.92
N SER A 1187 28.66 -20.71 -5.38
CA SER A 1187 27.33 -20.90 -5.98
C SER A 1187 26.78 -22.29 -5.60
N GLY A 1188 25.48 -22.39 -5.35
CA GLY A 1188 24.84 -23.66 -4.98
C GLY A 1188 24.59 -23.86 -3.48
N LEU A 1189 24.54 -25.13 -3.05
CA LEU A 1189 24.46 -25.55 -1.64
C LEU A 1189 25.86 -25.74 -1.07
N ASN A 1190 26.28 -24.85 -0.16
CA ASN A 1190 27.70 -24.70 0.20
C ASN A 1190 28.06 -25.15 1.61
N SER A 1191 27.08 -25.47 2.45
CA SER A 1191 27.34 -25.96 3.80
C SER A 1191 26.46 -27.16 4.16
N THR A 1192 25.61 -27.06 5.18
CA THR A 1192 24.85 -28.19 5.70
C THR A 1192 23.40 -28.16 5.25
N VAL A 1193 22.84 -29.33 4.93
CA VAL A 1193 21.39 -29.51 4.71
C VAL A 1193 20.84 -30.41 5.80
N LYS A 1194 19.87 -29.94 6.59
CA LYS A 1194 19.34 -30.67 7.75
C LYS A 1194 17.82 -30.67 7.75
N LEU A 1195 17.22 -31.79 8.18
CA LEU A 1195 15.83 -31.79 8.65
C LEU A 1195 15.83 -31.71 10.17
N ILE A 1196 15.08 -30.77 10.73
CA ILE A 1196 15.00 -30.50 12.16
C ILE A 1196 13.53 -30.63 12.60
N SER A 1197 13.24 -31.52 13.54
CA SER A 1197 11.88 -31.69 14.07
C SER A 1197 11.58 -30.74 15.22
N GLY A 1198 10.35 -30.26 15.33
CA GLY A 1198 9.85 -29.48 16.47
C GLY A 1198 9.76 -27.97 16.23
N ALA A 1199 8.94 -27.31 17.07
CA ALA A 1199 8.78 -25.86 17.05
C ALA A 1199 10.02 -25.19 17.67
N ASN A 1200 10.69 -24.34 16.88
CA ASN A 1200 11.86 -23.52 17.25
C ASN A 1200 12.97 -24.31 17.93
N GLY A 1201 13.80 -24.93 17.09
CA GLY A 1201 15.04 -25.60 17.45
C GLY A 1201 15.83 -24.83 18.51
N ASN A 1202 15.83 -25.38 19.72
CA ASN A 1202 16.82 -25.12 20.76
C ASN A 1202 18.17 -25.58 20.22
N GLY A 1203 18.88 -24.65 19.58
CA GLY A 1203 20.31 -24.75 19.31
C GLY A 1203 20.96 -23.53 19.98
N ASN A 1204 21.58 -23.76 21.14
CA ASN A 1204 22.55 -22.84 21.72
C ASN A 1204 23.72 -22.62 20.75
#